data_AF-B0N067-F1
#
_entry.id   AF-B0N067-F1
#
_cell.length_a   1.000
_cell.length_b   1.000
_cell.length_c   1.000
_cell.angle_alpha   90.00
_cell.angle_beta   90.00
_cell.angle_gamma   90.00
#
_symmetry.space_group_name_H-M   'P 1'
#
loop_
_entity.id
_entity.type
_entity.pdbx_description
1 polymer ?
#
loop_
_entity_poly.entity_id
_entity_poly.type
_entity_poly.pdbx_seq_one_letter_code
_entity_poly.pdbx_strand_id
1 'polypeptide(L)'
;MRKLFLLAVGLAMTLTACQKDEGLVSDGATSQTITVTIPQGMQTRATAADFGNGAKIDRCLLQIYHSGTTPAKYGEQQSATVQKGADGKLTATFNLRLVAQQTYDFVFWADCSTGDHYNTDDLTNITVKGNYAGNNDEFDAFTGALLDYQVKGAFSENITLRRPFGQLNVKTLDMAAIPDPTLKPTKVKVAFTAVPTSFNAKKGEIGAATAAVEYTADVLSADGDLTVDYIWAPVEEATLADFSMTFLNGTTEISTNGDFKNIPIRRNYRTNVSGNLLTKQGTFNVTIDPEFYKPDINDYPELRAALANGGSVTLSDNMTVKEPLVVENGKTVEIDLNGHTITNETDVWAGNDWSLFSVRGGTLTIKNGTVKAKDNDCYACDVQYGGTLIIEDGTFVGNISAVYVHEGKAEIKGGTFSIVQTETEGDPYRFLLNCYDSNRQAGKASIVVTGGTFENFNPADNAAEGAGTNFVDEGYKAVKIAETPAPNGTFQVVKNAKVDNADELIGALADPEIANIEVASDIDLAAKSSEELTFEEHKTIDIKEGVTLQLGSANFLTAEKGLTLTGKGTLDNSAAASTAVVAAASDVHEHKSLIHVTGGDLLIDGVTLINDPEYHWHGSSYNTAAIAYWNDANVTIRNARVISGEFTLCGMGRNGANTATVTLIDSFFESTSSNLDNKQHWAYAMRLFGSEVLIENCEVKGIQGAVSIEENAKAEIRSGKFYTVNTSGQQDAFYALYVSSSAEVTITGGEFSAPNVRTGLQIEGTSAVVSGDNDTGRPSGSVILKGGKFSGKAYNHVTNTVYAPAAGYQWQAITDGDNLKWAVVPATR
;
A
#
# COMPACT_ATOMS: atom_id res chain seq x y z
N MET A 1 -17.95 -76.05 9.46
CA MET A 1 -17.93 -75.32 10.76
C MET A 1 -17.83 -73.81 10.48
N ARG A 2 -17.76 -72.98 11.54
CA ARG A 2 -17.52 -71.51 11.56
C ARG A 2 -16.68 -70.99 10.36
N LYS A 3 -17.15 -69.98 9.60
CA LYS A 3 -17.36 -68.54 9.90
C LYS A 3 -16.09 -67.67 9.76
N LEU A 4 -16.20 -66.69 8.85
CA LEU A 4 -15.74 -65.29 8.93
C LEU A 4 -14.25 -64.88 8.76
N PHE A 5 -14.05 -64.09 7.70
CA PHE A 5 -13.46 -62.72 7.66
C PHE A 5 -11.94 -62.43 7.61
N LEU A 6 -11.68 -61.33 6.87
CA LEU A 6 -10.65 -60.28 7.01
C LEU A 6 -9.30 -60.37 6.24
N LEU A 7 -9.29 -59.64 5.12
CA LEU A 7 -8.43 -58.46 4.83
C LEU A 7 -6.97 -58.61 4.33
N ALA A 8 -6.61 -57.64 3.48
CA ALA A 8 -5.31 -56.98 3.29
C ALA A 8 -4.25 -57.55 2.30
N VAL A 9 -4.14 -56.87 1.16
CA VAL A 9 -2.93 -56.27 0.54
C VAL A 9 -1.69 -57.14 0.20
N GLY A 10 -1.42 -57.23 -1.11
CA GLY A 10 -0.11 -56.83 -1.68
C GLY A 10 0.87 -57.91 -2.17
N LEU A 11 1.31 -57.80 -3.45
CA LEU A 11 2.61 -57.21 -3.83
C LEU A 11 3.28 -57.86 -5.09
N ALA A 12 3.56 -57.04 -6.12
CA ALA A 12 4.53 -57.27 -7.24
C ALA A 12 4.26 -58.48 -8.19
N MET A 13 4.80 -58.59 -9.42
CA MET A 13 6.00 -57.99 -10.03
C MET A 13 5.84 -57.48 -11.48
N THR A 14 6.88 -56.78 -11.91
CA THR A 14 7.21 -56.16 -13.21
C THR A 14 7.15 -57.04 -14.46
N LEU A 15 7.07 -56.41 -15.64
CA LEU A 15 7.97 -56.72 -16.79
C LEU A 15 8.09 -55.54 -17.78
N THR A 16 9.35 -55.29 -18.19
CA THR A 16 9.93 -54.49 -19.31
C THR A 16 9.06 -53.68 -20.30
N ALA A 17 9.57 -52.51 -20.69
CA ALA A 17 9.07 -51.63 -21.75
C ALA A 17 9.89 -51.70 -23.07
N CYS A 18 9.32 -51.20 -24.18
CA CYS A 18 9.96 -50.30 -25.17
C CYS A 18 9.12 -50.11 -26.46
N GLN A 19 8.54 -48.91 -26.69
CA GLN A 19 8.85 -48.02 -27.84
C GLN A 19 7.86 -46.85 -28.02
N LYS A 20 8.43 -45.65 -28.12
CA LYS A 20 8.11 -44.46 -28.96
C LYS A 20 6.67 -43.96 -29.23
N ASP A 21 6.62 -42.62 -29.24
CA ASP A 21 5.80 -41.73 -30.08
C ASP A 21 4.26 -41.88 -30.05
N GLU A 22 3.62 -41.28 -29.04
CA GLU A 22 2.28 -40.70 -29.21
C GLU A 22 2.31 -39.20 -28.92
N GLY A 23 2.05 -38.40 -29.96
CA GLY A 23 1.60 -37.03 -29.81
C GLY A 23 0.07 -37.02 -29.80
N LEU A 24 -0.54 -36.95 -28.62
CA LEU A 24 -1.99 -36.94 -28.49
C LEU A 24 -2.56 -35.53 -28.64
N VAL A 25 -3.23 -35.31 -29.77
CA VAL A 25 -4.15 -34.19 -29.98
C VAL A 25 -5.44 -34.49 -29.21
N SER A 26 -5.84 -33.54 -28.35
CA SER A 26 -7.16 -33.41 -27.68
C SER A 26 -8.02 -34.66 -27.49
N ASP A 27 -8.20 -35.09 -26.24
CA ASP A 27 -9.50 -35.64 -25.82
C ASP A 27 -10.29 -34.54 -25.10
N GLY A 28 -11.37 -34.09 -25.72
CA GLY A 28 -12.12 -32.90 -25.34
C GLY A 28 -13.24 -33.22 -24.35
N ALA A 29 -12.91 -33.36 -23.06
CA ALA A 29 -13.91 -33.55 -22.01
C ALA A 29 -14.91 -32.37 -21.97
N THR A 30 -16.12 -32.61 -22.46
CA THR A 30 -17.16 -31.58 -22.62
C THR A 30 -17.80 -31.21 -21.28
N SER A 31 -17.73 -29.94 -20.90
CA SER A 31 -18.53 -29.37 -19.80
C SER A 31 -19.54 -28.35 -20.34
N GLN A 32 -20.73 -28.34 -19.73
CA GLN A 32 -21.69 -27.25 -19.84
C GLN A 32 -21.51 -26.36 -18.61
N THR A 33 -21.63 -25.03 -18.76
CA THR A 33 -21.69 -24.12 -17.61
C THR A 33 -22.99 -23.34 -17.66
N ILE A 34 -23.79 -23.48 -16.59
CA ILE A 34 -25.06 -22.79 -16.40
C ILE A 34 -24.85 -21.75 -15.32
N THR A 35 -25.08 -20.47 -15.64
CA THR A 35 -24.98 -19.37 -14.68
C THR A 35 -26.35 -19.10 -14.07
N VAL A 36 -26.41 -18.90 -12.75
CA VAL A 36 -27.63 -18.56 -12.01
C VAL A 36 -27.38 -17.34 -11.13
N THR A 37 -28.20 -16.30 -11.25
CA THR A 37 -27.97 -15.01 -10.57
C THR A 37 -29.24 -14.42 -9.94
N ILE A 38 -29.09 -13.86 -8.73
CA ILE A 38 -30.13 -13.20 -7.92
C ILE A 38 -29.74 -11.71 -7.71
N PRO A 39 -30.34 -10.73 -8.42
CA PRO A 39 -29.90 -9.31 -8.38
C PRO A 39 -30.52 -8.43 -7.26
N GLN A 40 -29.96 -7.22 -7.05
CA GLN A 40 -30.47 -6.16 -6.14
C GLN A 40 -30.49 -4.78 -6.87
N GLY A 41 -31.58 -4.00 -6.79
CA GLY A 41 -31.94 -2.86 -7.70
C GLY A 41 -31.07 -1.59 -7.67
N MET A 42 -31.16 -0.60 -8.59
CA MET A 42 -32.24 -0.04 -9.45
C MET A 42 -31.60 0.77 -10.64
N GLN A 43 -32.15 1.07 -11.84
CA GLN A 43 -33.51 1.05 -12.44
C GLN A 43 -33.54 0.88 -13.99
N THR A 44 -34.64 0.30 -14.52
CA THR A 44 -35.29 0.50 -15.85
C THR A 44 -34.53 0.46 -17.20
N ARG A 45 -34.80 -0.61 -17.98
CA ARG A 45 -35.33 -0.51 -19.37
C ARG A 45 -36.11 -1.77 -19.79
N ALA A 46 -37.16 -1.61 -20.62
CA ALA A 46 -37.81 -2.71 -21.34
C ALA A 46 -37.05 -3.00 -22.65
N THR A 47 -37.14 -4.14 -23.35
CA THR A 47 -38.22 -5.14 -23.58
C THR A 47 -37.67 -6.59 -23.57
N ALA A 48 -38.42 -7.69 -23.68
CA ALA A 48 -39.79 -7.87 -24.20
C ALA A 48 -40.66 -8.85 -23.39
N ALA A 49 -41.98 -8.62 -23.51
CA ALA A 49 -43.06 -9.17 -22.70
C ALA A 49 -42.98 -8.77 -21.21
N ASP A 50 -44.06 -8.14 -20.72
CA ASP A 50 -44.09 -7.30 -19.50
C ASP A 50 -44.15 -8.09 -18.16
N PHE A 51 -43.45 -9.21 -18.04
CA PHE A 51 -43.58 -10.14 -16.91
C PHE A 51 -43.06 -9.58 -15.57
N GLY A 52 -43.87 -9.72 -14.52
CA GLY A 52 -43.50 -9.42 -13.13
C GLY A 52 -43.50 -7.94 -12.78
N ASN A 53 -44.28 -7.12 -13.50
CA ASN A 53 -44.53 -5.72 -13.14
C ASN A 53 -45.84 -5.53 -12.31
N GLY A 54 -46.59 -6.60 -12.06
CA GLY A 54 -47.86 -6.59 -11.32
C GLY A 54 -49.06 -6.01 -12.09
N ALA A 55 -48.95 -5.72 -13.39
CA ALA A 55 -50.03 -5.11 -14.17
C ALA A 55 -51.26 -6.03 -14.40
N LYS A 56 -51.15 -7.32 -14.07
CA LYS A 56 -52.25 -8.30 -14.11
C LYS A 56 -53.07 -8.39 -12.81
N ILE A 57 -52.59 -7.79 -11.72
CA ILE A 57 -53.22 -7.90 -10.40
C ILE A 57 -54.44 -6.96 -10.32
N ASP A 58 -55.64 -7.54 -10.25
CA ASP A 58 -56.92 -6.82 -10.20
C ASP A 58 -57.76 -7.17 -8.96
N ARG A 59 -57.38 -8.23 -8.21
CA ARG A 59 -58.08 -8.75 -7.04
C ARG A 59 -57.19 -8.73 -5.81
N CYS A 60 -57.75 -8.35 -4.66
CA CYS A 60 -57.14 -8.52 -3.35
C CYS A 60 -58.17 -9.10 -2.38
N LEU A 61 -57.77 -10.13 -1.64
CA LEU A 61 -58.56 -10.87 -0.66
C LEU A 61 -58.02 -10.62 0.75
N LEU A 62 -58.92 -10.59 1.72
CA LEU A 62 -58.61 -10.49 3.15
C LEU A 62 -59.41 -11.54 3.92
N GLN A 63 -58.72 -12.44 4.63
CA GLN A 63 -59.33 -13.26 5.69
C GLN A 63 -58.80 -12.78 7.05
N ILE A 64 -59.74 -12.55 7.97
CA ILE A 64 -59.43 -12.25 9.38
C ILE A 64 -59.50 -13.55 10.17
N TYR A 65 -58.59 -13.73 11.13
CA TYR A 65 -58.58 -14.85 12.08
C TYR A 65 -58.50 -14.31 13.52
N HIS A 66 -58.94 -15.12 14.48
CA HIS A 66 -58.60 -14.91 15.89
C HIS A 66 -57.10 -15.21 16.12
N SER A 67 -56.43 -14.34 16.88
CA SER A 67 -55.02 -14.52 17.29
C SER A 67 -54.85 -15.75 18.17
N GLY A 68 -53.85 -16.59 17.88
CA GLY A 68 -53.55 -17.80 18.62
C GLY A 68 -53.02 -18.95 17.75
N THR A 69 -52.73 -20.09 18.41
CA THR A 69 -52.06 -21.26 17.81
C THR A 69 -52.93 -22.07 16.84
N THR A 70 -54.26 -21.92 16.89
CA THR A 70 -55.22 -22.57 15.98
C THR A 70 -56.00 -21.50 15.22
N PRO A 71 -55.80 -21.30 13.90
CA PRO A 71 -56.46 -20.24 13.14
C PRO A 71 -57.97 -20.46 13.01
N ALA A 72 -58.77 -19.80 13.84
CA ALA A 72 -60.23 -19.73 13.70
C ALA A 72 -60.62 -18.51 12.86
N LYS A 73 -61.28 -18.70 11.72
CA LYS A 73 -61.76 -17.60 10.85
C LYS A 73 -62.74 -16.69 11.60
N TYR A 74 -62.48 -15.38 11.59
CA TYR A 74 -63.36 -14.35 12.13
C TYR A 74 -64.16 -13.71 10.99
N GLY A 75 -65.35 -14.26 10.73
CA GLY A 75 -66.21 -13.83 9.64
C GLY A 75 -65.79 -14.35 8.25
N GLU A 76 -66.58 -13.97 7.26
CA GLU A 76 -66.38 -14.33 5.86
C GLU A 76 -65.15 -13.60 5.24
N GLN A 77 -64.53 -14.22 4.25
CA GLN A 77 -63.43 -13.62 3.49
C GLN A 77 -63.95 -12.41 2.69
N GLN A 78 -63.22 -11.30 2.74
CA GLN A 78 -63.53 -10.09 1.97
C GLN A 78 -62.72 -10.05 0.69
N SER A 79 -63.25 -9.38 -0.33
CA SER A 79 -62.59 -9.14 -1.62
C SER A 79 -62.72 -7.66 -2.00
N ALA A 80 -61.66 -7.10 -2.55
CA ALA A 80 -61.57 -5.73 -3.03
C ALA A 80 -60.86 -5.69 -4.39
N THR A 81 -61.34 -4.84 -5.30
CA THR A 81 -60.66 -4.57 -6.58
C THR A 81 -59.40 -3.76 -6.33
N VAL A 82 -58.29 -4.18 -6.96
CA VAL A 82 -57.03 -3.44 -6.96
C VAL A 82 -57.12 -2.29 -7.95
N GLN A 83 -56.74 -1.10 -7.51
CA GLN A 83 -56.75 0.14 -8.30
C GLN A 83 -55.32 0.67 -8.47
N LYS A 84 -55.03 1.26 -9.64
CA LYS A 84 -53.75 1.92 -9.90
C LYS A 84 -53.86 3.42 -9.63
N GLY A 85 -53.12 3.91 -8.64
CA GLY A 85 -53.04 5.32 -8.27
C GLY A 85 -52.35 6.19 -9.32
N ALA A 86 -52.54 7.51 -9.22
CA ALA A 86 -51.88 8.49 -10.10
C ALA A 86 -50.35 8.55 -9.92
N ASP A 87 -49.84 8.00 -8.81
CA ASP A 87 -48.42 7.78 -8.53
C ASP A 87 -47.91 6.42 -9.04
N GLY A 88 -48.74 5.68 -9.78
CA GLY A 88 -48.44 4.38 -10.38
C GLY A 88 -48.56 3.18 -9.42
N LYS A 89 -48.82 3.38 -8.12
CA LYS A 89 -48.91 2.28 -7.15
C LYS A 89 -50.23 1.52 -7.26
N LEU A 90 -50.20 0.23 -6.90
CA LEU A 90 -51.39 -0.61 -6.78
C LEU A 90 -51.91 -0.58 -5.34
N THR A 91 -53.21 -0.35 -5.15
CA THR A 91 -53.85 -0.27 -3.82
C THR A 91 -55.20 -0.99 -3.80
N ALA A 92 -55.60 -1.49 -2.63
CA ALA A 92 -56.92 -2.07 -2.38
C ALA A 92 -57.38 -1.71 -0.96
N THR A 93 -58.67 -1.43 -0.79
CA THR A 93 -59.22 -0.85 0.45
C THR A 93 -60.35 -1.69 1.01
N PHE A 94 -60.21 -2.16 2.26
CA PHE A 94 -61.21 -2.96 2.97
C PHE A 94 -61.89 -2.13 4.07
N ASN A 95 -63.19 -2.32 4.26
CA ASN A 95 -63.99 -1.56 5.24
C ASN A 95 -64.42 -2.47 6.39
N LEU A 96 -63.71 -2.40 7.51
CA LEU A 96 -63.83 -3.36 8.62
C LEU A 96 -64.71 -2.85 9.78
N ARG A 97 -65.32 -3.78 10.52
CA ARG A 97 -66.02 -3.55 11.80
C ARG A 97 -65.64 -4.66 12.78
N LEU A 98 -64.86 -4.32 13.80
CA LEU A 98 -64.25 -5.27 14.74
C LEU A 98 -64.65 -4.94 16.18
N VAL A 99 -64.50 -5.89 17.09
CA VAL A 99 -64.76 -5.67 18.52
C VAL A 99 -63.52 -5.05 19.17
N ALA A 100 -63.70 -3.95 19.90
CA ALA A 100 -62.62 -3.27 20.58
C ALA A 100 -61.98 -4.11 21.70
N GLN A 101 -60.69 -3.85 21.97
CA GLN A 101 -59.82 -4.57 22.91
C GLN A 101 -59.58 -6.06 22.61
N GLN A 102 -60.08 -6.56 21.46
CA GLN A 102 -59.73 -7.89 20.94
C GLN A 102 -58.48 -7.82 20.06
N THR A 103 -57.84 -8.98 19.89
CA THR A 103 -56.65 -9.17 19.06
C THR A 103 -56.99 -10.06 17.86
N TYR A 104 -56.51 -9.67 16.67
CA TYR A 104 -56.83 -10.31 15.41
C TYR A 104 -55.60 -10.46 14.51
N ASP A 105 -55.63 -11.45 13.64
CA ASP A 105 -54.69 -11.61 12.54
C ASP A 105 -55.37 -11.27 11.22
N PHE A 106 -54.79 -10.35 10.45
CA PHE A 106 -55.24 -9.99 9.11
C PHE A 106 -54.32 -10.63 8.07
N VAL A 107 -54.87 -11.41 7.14
CA VAL A 107 -54.10 -12.15 6.13
C VAL A 107 -54.57 -11.80 4.73
N PHE A 108 -53.64 -11.37 3.89
CA PHE A 108 -53.92 -10.80 2.57
C PHE A 108 -53.33 -11.63 1.43
N TRP A 109 -54.08 -11.70 0.33
CA TRP A 109 -53.67 -12.34 -0.92
C TRP A 109 -54.18 -11.53 -2.12
N ALA A 110 -53.30 -11.11 -3.03
CA ALA A 110 -53.67 -10.36 -4.23
C ALA A 110 -53.11 -11.02 -5.48
N ASP A 111 -53.95 -11.21 -6.49
CA ASP A 111 -53.68 -12.00 -7.70
C ASP A 111 -54.50 -11.50 -8.91
N CYS A 112 -54.39 -12.20 -10.03
CA CYS A 112 -55.27 -12.01 -11.19
C CYS A 112 -56.58 -12.78 -11.00
N SER A 113 -57.72 -12.10 -11.15
CA SER A 113 -59.07 -12.70 -11.14
C SER A 113 -59.40 -13.48 -12.40
N THR A 114 -58.70 -13.18 -13.50
CA THR A 114 -58.85 -13.87 -14.79
C THR A 114 -58.11 -15.21 -14.75
N GLY A 115 -58.73 -16.26 -15.30
CA GLY A 115 -58.20 -17.62 -15.29
C GLY A 115 -58.44 -18.42 -14.01
N ASP A 116 -58.60 -17.75 -12.86
CA ASP A 116 -58.80 -18.36 -11.54
C ASP A 116 -57.70 -19.39 -11.17
N HIS A 117 -56.45 -18.96 -11.26
CA HIS A 117 -55.26 -19.82 -11.17
C HIS A 117 -54.96 -20.38 -9.77
N TYR A 118 -55.60 -19.87 -8.71
CA TYR A 118 -55.32 -20.24 -7.31
C TYR A 118 -56.57 -20.65 -6.52
N ASN A 119 -56.43 -21.66 -5.67
CA ASN A 119 -57.38 -21.98 -4.61
C ASN A 119 -57.08 -21.12 -3.37
N THR A 120 -57.96 -20.17 -3.10
CA THR A 120 -57.83 -19.15 -2.05
C THR A 120 -58.89 -19.27 -0.96
N ASP A 121 -59.64 -20.38 -0.93
CA ASP A 121 -60.72 -20.63 0.05
C ASP A 121 -60.19 -20.68 1.49
N ASP A 122 -58.93 -21.07 1.67
CA ASP A 122 -58.16 -20.94 2.91
C ASP A 122 -56.78 -20.32 2.65
N LEU A 123 -56.57 -19.09 3.11
CA LEU A 123 -55.29 -18.39 2.95
C LEU A 123 -54.16 -18.99 3.81
N THR A 124 -54.43 -19.98 4.67
CA THR A 124 -53.38 -20.77 5.35
C THR A 124 -52.87 -21.96 4.52
N ASN A 125 -53.51 -22.32 3.41
CA ASN A 125 -53.05 -23.37 2.49
C ASN A 125 -53.52 -23.08 1.05
N ILE A 126 -52.89 -22.10 0.41
CA ILE A 126 -53.16 -21.69 -0.98
C ILE A 126 -52.47 -22.67 -1.92
N THR A 127 -53.17 -23.15 -2.96
CA THR A 127 -52.64 -24.08 -3.98
C THR A 127 -52.93 -23.59 -5.40
N VAL A 128 -52.19 -24.07 -6.40
CA VAL A 128 -52.52 -23.85 -7.82
C VAL A 128 -53.76 -24.65 -8.21
N LYS A 129 -54.60 -24.09 -9.09
CA LYS A 129 -55.75 -24.76 -9.72
C LYS A 129 -55.35 -25.26 -11.13
N GLY A 130 -55.77 -26.48 -11.47
CA GLY A 130 -55.51 -27.06 -12.79
C GLY A 130 -54.04 -27.36 -13.05
N ASN A 131 -53.62 -27.25 -14.31
CA ASN A 131 -52.23 -27.42 -14.71
C ASN A 131 -51.53 -26.05 -14.75
N TYR A 132 -50.35 -25.97 -14.15
CA TYR A 132 -49.48 -24.80 -14.26
C TYR A 132 -48.99 -24.60 -15.71
N ALA A 133 -48.83 -23.35 -16.13
CA ALA A 133 -48.30 -22.97 -17.43
C ALA A 133 -47.31 -21.80 -17.31
N GLY A 134 -46.04 -22.04 -17.64
CA GLY A 134 -45.05 -20.97 -17.76
C GLY A 134 -45.35 -20.02 -18.91
N ASN A 135 -44.64 -18.89 -18.95
CA ASN A 135 -44.87 -17.77 -19.87
C ASN A 135 -46.27 -17.12 -19.72
N ASN A 136 -46.91 -17.21 -18.54
CA ASN A 136 -48.15 -16.49 -18.20
C ASN A 136 -47.99 -15.61 -16.95
N ASP A 137 -48.24 -14.30 -17.10
CA ASP A 137 -48.09 -13.31 -16.02
C ASP A 137 -49.30 -13.26 -15.07
N GLU A 138 -50.40 -13.94 -15.40
CA GLU A 138 -51.57 -14.07 -14.52
C GLU A 138 -51.31 -14.94 -13.28
N PHE A 139 -50.16 -15.63 -13.22
CA PHE A 139 -49.63 -16.30 -12.04
C PHE A 139 -48.80 -15.38 -11.12
N ASP A 140 -48.61 -14.08 -11.43
CA ASP A 140 -48.03 -13.15 -10.45
C ASP A 140 -49.03 -12.88 -9.32
N ALA A 141 -48.52 -12.70 -8.09
CA ALA A 141 -49.33 -12.55 -6.88
C ALA A 141 -48.52 -11.97 -5.72
N PHE A 142 -49.23 -11.37 -4.76
CA PHE A 142 -48.66 -10.66 -3.62
C PHE A 142 -49.39 -11.04 -2.33
N THR A 143 -48.67 -11.05 -1.21
CA THR A 143 -49.22 -11.45 0.09
C THR A 143 -48.56 -10.70 1.24
N GLY A 144 -49.24 -10.67 2.38
CA GLY A 144 -48.78 -10.05 3.62
C GLY A 144 -49.74 -10.37 4.75
N ALA A 145 -49.27 -10.18 5.98
CA ALA A 145 -50.08 -10.34 7.16
C ALA A 145 -49.76 -9.26 8.19
N LEU A 146 -50.76 -8.91 9.01
CA LEU A 146 -50.62 -8.11 10.21
C LEU A 146 -51.16 -8.95 11.36
N LEU A 147 -50.25 -9.52 12.15
CA LEU A 147 -50.52 -10.51 13.19
C LEU A 147 -50.60 -9.86 14.57
N ASP A 148 -51.29 -10.52 15.50
CA ASP A 148 -51.42 -10.14 16.92
C ASP A 148 -51.86 -8.67 17.13
N TYR A 149 -52.67 -8.14 16.21
CA TYR A 149 -53.06 -6.73 16.21
C TYR A 149 -54.23 -6.46 17.15
N GLN A 150 -53.98 -5.72 18.23
CA GLN A 150 -54.98 -5.38 19.24
C GLN A 150 -55.75 -4.10 18.88
N VAL A 151 -57.06 -4.22 18.66
CA VAL A 151 -57.96 -3.12 18.26
C VAL A 151 -58.25 -2.19 19.45
N LYS A 152 -57.34 -1.25 19.73
CA LYS A 152 -57.44 -0.30 20.85
C LYS A 152 -58.36 0.90 20.59
N GLY A 153 -58.69 1.18 19.32
CA GLY A 153 -59.51 2.31 18.90
C GLY A 153 -59.82 2.25 17.39
N ALA A 154 -60.13 3.39 16.77
CA ALA A 154 -60.12 3.50 15.32
C ALA A 154 -58.67 3.49 14.79
N PHE A 155 -58.42 2.79 13.67
CA PHE A 155 -57.08 2.55 13.14
C PHE A 155 -57.03 2.71 11.61
N SER A 156 -55.82 2.90 11.06
CA SER A 156 -55.56 3.10 9.64
C SER A 156 -54.13 2.67 9.31
N GLU A 157 -53.89 1.36 9.26
CA GLU A 157 -52.55 0.79 9.03
C GLU A 157 -52.24 0.64 7.53
N ASN A 158 -50.97 0.84 7.14
CA ASN A 158 -50.48 0.57 5.79
C ASN A 158 -49.68 -0.73 5.78
N ILE A 159 -50.09 -1.71 4.96
CA ILE A 159 -49.44 -3.02 4.87
C ILE A 159 -48.85 -3.20 3.46
N THR A 160 -47.53 -3.36 3.38
CA THR A 160 -46.83 -3.64 2.11
C THR A 160 -46.88 -5.12 1.80
N LEU A 161 -47.65 -5.51 0.78
CA LEU A 161 -47.66 -6.88 0.27
C LEU A 161 -46.37 -7.16 -0.52
N ARG A 162 -45.82 -8.37 -0.40
CA ARG A 162 -44.61 -8.86 -1.09
C ARG A 162 -44.92 -10.18 -1.81
N ARG A 163 -44.18 -10.54 -2.85
CA ARG A 163 -44.42 -11.80 -3.58
C ARG A 163 -44.22 -13.02 -2.68
N PRO A 164 -44.98 -14.11 -2.87
CA PRO A 164 -44.75 -15.41 -2.23
C PRO A 164 -43.79 -16.32 -3.02
N PHE A 165 -43.47 -15.92 -4.27
CA PHE A 165 -42.61 -16.64 -5.20
C PHE A 165 -41.24 -15.99 -5.34
N GLY A 166 -40.27 -16.74 -5.87
CA GLY A 166 -39.28 -16.17 -6.79
C GLY A 166 -39.78 -16.28 -8.24
N GLN A 167 -39.41 -15.34 -9.09
CA GLN A 167 -39.55 -15.47 -10.55
C GLN A 167 -38.28 -16.17 -11.08
N LEU A 168 -38.42 -17.14 -11.99
CA LEU A 168 -37.34 -17.78 -12.72
C LEU A 168 -37.39 -17.33 -14.18
N ASN A 169 -36.28 -16.86 -14.73
CA ASN A 169 -36.18 -16.37 -16.11
C ASN A 169 -35.05 -17.15 -16.82
N VAL A 170 -35.31 -17.75 -17.98
CA VAL A 170 -34.32 -18.58 -18.70
C VAL A 170 -34.02 -17.97 -20.07
N LYS A 171 -32.73 -17.74 -20.38
CA LYS A 171 -32.26 -17.15 -21.65
C LYS A 171 -31.01 -17.89 -22.17
N THR A 172 -30.93 -18.14 -23.47
CA THR A 172 -29.70 -18.58 -24.13
C THR A 172 -28.99 -17.43 -24.83
N LEU A 173 -27.66 -17.40 -24.77
CA LEU A 173 -26.82 -16.32 -25.30
C LEU A 173 -26.22 -16.64 -26.68
N ASP A 174 -26.31 -17.90 -27.11
CA ASP A 174 -25.75 -18.45 -28.35
C ASP A 174 -26.75 -18.55 -29.51
N MET A 175 -27.95 -18.01 -29.37
CA MET A 175 -28.99 -18.01 -30.43
C MET A 175 -28.46 -17.41 -31.75
N ALA A 176 -27.55 -16.43 -31.68
CA ALA A 176 -26.88 -15.84 -32.85
C ALA A 176 -25.75 -16.72 -33.42
N ALA A 177 -25.13 -17.58 -32.61
CA ALA A 177 -24.02 -18.45 -33.02
C ALA A 177 -24.47 -19.69 -33.81
N ILE A 178 -25.78 -19.99 -33.84
CA ILE A 178 -26.37 -21.05 -34.67
C ILE A 178 -26.56 -20.53 -36.11
N PRO A 179 -25.84 -21.07 -37.12
CA PRO A 179 -25.94 -20.61 -38.51
C PRO A 179 -27.12 -21.23 -39.27
N ASP A 180 -27.61 -22.39 -38.84
CA ASP A 180 -28.72 -23.12 -39.48
C ASP A 180 -30.07 -22.73 -38.84
N PRO A 181 -31.01 -22.10 -39.57
CA PRO A 181 -32.33 -21.75 -39.03
C PRO A 181 -33.18 -22.95 -38.58
N THR A 182 -32.90 -24.16 -39.07
CA THR A 182 -33.63 -25.37 -38.65
C THR A 182 -33.24 -25.82 -37.25
N LEU A 183 -32.05 -25.44 -36.77
CA LEU A 183 -31.54 -25.78 -35.43
C LEU A 183 -31.82 -24.68 -34.38
N LYS A 184 -32.59 -23.65 -34.72
CA LYS A 184 -33.05 -22.64 -33.74
C LYS A 184 -34.39 -23.07 -33.13
N PRO A 185 -34.53 -23.11 -31.78
CA PRO A 185 -35.79 -23.47 -31.16
C PRO A 185 -36.86 -22.40 -31.35
N THR A 186 -38.06 -22.84 -31.69
CA THR A 186 -39.29 -22.02 -31.70
C THR A 186 -40.16 -22.29 -30.46
N LYS A 187 -39.96 -23.44 -29.82
CA LYS A 187 -40.62 -23.87 -28.58
C LYS A 187 -39.60 -24.45 -27.61
N VAL A 188 -39.96 -24.47 -26.33
CA VAL A 188 -39.27 -25.25 -25.31
C VAL A 188 -40.26 -26.02 -24.45
N LYS A 189 -39.85 -27.21 -24.02
CA LYS A 189 -40.54 -28.03 -23.01
C LYS A 189 -39.73 -27.99 -21.73
N VAL A 190 -40.37 -27.72 -20.60
CA VAL A 190 -39.74 -27.58 -19.28
C VAL A 190 -40.34 -28.60 -18.31
N ALA A 191 -39.50 -29.30 -17.57
CA ALA A 191 -39.92 -30.30 -16.59
C ALA A 191 -39.19 -30.10 -15.25
N PHE A 192 -39.90 -29.56 -14.24
CA PHE A 192 -39.44 -29.46 -12.87
C PHE A 192 -39.58 -30.80 -12.14
N THR A 193 -38.53 -31.19 -11.44
CA THR A 193 -38.43 -32.47 -10.72
C THR A 193 -39.24 -32.47 -9.43
N ALA A 194 -39.20 -31.36 -8.68
CA ALA A 194 -39.98 -31.14 -7.48
C ALA A 194 -40.07 -29.63 -7.17
N VAL A 195 -41.28 -29.10 -7.02
CA VAL A 195 -41.56 -27.72 -6.52
C VAL A 195 -42.65 -27.74 -5.44
N PRO A 196 -42.69 -26.79 -4.49
CA PRO A 196 -43.68 -26.77 -3.41
C PRO A 196 -45.12 -26.66 -3.93
N THR A 197 -46.05 -27.42 -3.35
CA THR A 197 -47.45 -27.48 -3.84
C THR A 197 -48.40 -26.47 -3.18
N SER A 198 -48.01 -25.86 -2.06
CA SER A 198 -48.85 -24.89 -1.35
C SER A 198 -48.07 -23.81 -0.61
N PHE A 199 -48.77 -22.77 -0.16
CA PHE A 199 -48.22 -21.64 0.59
C PHE A 199 -49.18 -21.16 1.68
N ASN A 200 -48.64 -20.72 2.82
CA ASN A 200 -49.39 -20.24 3.97
C ASN A 200 -49.21 -18.71 4.11
N ALA A 201 -50.21 -17.93 3.69
CA ALA A 201 -50.15 -16.47 3.73
C ALA A 201 -50.17 -15.89 5.15
N LYS A 202 -50.71 -16.61 6.15
CA LYS A 202 -50.68 -16.14 7.55
C LYS A 202 -49.25 -16.09 8.09
N LYS A 203 -48.44 -17.11 7.75
CA LYS A 203 -47.05 -17.23 8.22
C LYS A 203 -46.01 -16.67 7.25
N GLY A 204 -46.31 -16.66 5.95
CA GLY A 204 -45.31 -16.44 4.89
C GLY A 204 -44.44 -17.65 4.55
N GLU A 205 -44.84 -18.85 4.98
CA GLU A 205 -44.12 -20.12 4.78
C GLU A 205 -44.61 -20.89 3.54
N ILE A 206 -43.72 -21.65 2.89
CA ILE A 206 -44.08 -22.67 1.89
C ILE A 206 -44.58 -23.96 2.56
N GLY A 207 -45.44 -24.70 1.88
CA GLY A 207 -45.86 -26.04 2.30
C GLY A 207 -44.76 -27.09 2.10
N ALA A 208 -44.67 -28.05 3.03
CA ALA A 208 -43.63 -29.09 3.02
C ALA A 208 -43.82 -30.19 1.95
N ALA A 209 -44.92 -30.18 1.19
CA ALA A 209 -45.18 -31.12 0.12
C ALA A 209 -44.71 -30.56 -1.23
N THR A 210 -44.09 -31.40 -2.06
CA THR A 210 -43.59 -31.05 -3.39
C THR A 210 -44.13 -32.00 -4.46
N ALA A 211 -44.17 -31.53 -5.71
CA ALA A 211 -44.58 -32.33 -6.88
C ALA A 211 -43.77 -31.94 -8.13
N ALA A 212 -43.67 -32.86 -9.09
CA ALA A 212 -43.12 -32.59 -10.41
C ALA A 212 -44.12 -31.81 -11.27
N VAL A 213 -43.64 -30.92 -12.13
CA VAL A 213 -44.46 -30.05 -13.00
C VAL A 213 -43.84 -29.99 -14.39
N GLU A 214 -44.63 -30.25 -15.43
CA GLU A 214 -44.17 -30.26 -16.83
C GLU A 214 -45.09 -29.40 -17.72
N TYR A 215 -44.51 -28.57 -18.58
CA TYR A 215 -45.25 -27.78 -19.58
C TYR A 215 -44.46 -27.63 -20.90
N THR A 216 -45.10 -27.06 -21.93
CA THR A 216 -44.44 -26.70 -23.20
C THR A 216 -44.96 -25.35 -23.67
N ALA A 217 -44.06 -24.44 -24.05
CA ALA A 217 -44.36 -23.08 -24.45
C ALA A 217 -43.62 -22.67 -25.73
N ASP A 218 -44.08 -21.61 -26.38
CA ASP A 218 -43.32 -20.88 -27.40
C ASP A 218 -42.20 -20.06 -26.73
N VAL A 219 -41.06 -19.91 -27.42
CA VAL A 219 -39.95 -19.08 -26.91
C VAL A 219 -40.34 -17.61 -26.87
N LEU A 220 -39.86 -16.88 -25.86
CA LEU A 220 -40.23 -15.48 -25.60
C LEU A 220 -39.62 -14.49 -26.60
N SER A 221 -38.43 -14.77 -27.15
CA SER A 221 -37.84 -13.93 -28.19
C SER A 221 -37.01 -14.72 -29.21
N ALA A 222 -36.89 -14.18 -30.42
CA ALA A 222 -35.97 -14.67 -31.44
C ALA A 222 -34.49 -14.43 -31.08
N ASP A 223 -34.22 -13.60 -30.06
CA ASP A 223 -32.91 -13.25 -29.53
C ASP A 223 -32.52 -14.13 -28.31
N GLY A 224 -33.24 -15.22 -28.08
CA GLY A 224 -32.86 -16.29 -27.15
C GLY A 224 -33.51 -16.24 -25.77
N ASP A 225 -34.52 -15.40 -25.52
CA ASP A 225 -35.33 -15.51 -24.29
C ASP A 225 -36.28 -16.71 -24.40
N LEU A 226 -36.26 -17.61 -23.41
CA LEU A 226 -36.88 -18.94 -23.51
C LEU A 226 -38.16 -19.02 -22.68
N THR A 227 -38.06 -18.89 -21.35
CA THR A 227 -39.21 -18.94 -20.44
C THR A 227 -39.14 -18.00 -19.24
N VAL A 228 -40.31 -17.72 -18.66
CA VAL A 228 -40.49 -17.11 -17.34
C VAL A 228 -41.48 -17.96 -16.53
N ASP A 229 -41.11 -18.24 -15.29
CA ASP A 229 -41.85 -19.09 -14.34
C ASP A 229 -41.99 -18.43 -12.96
N TYR A 230 -43.04 -18.80 -12.21
CA TYR A 230 -43.29 -18.33 -10.83
C TYR A 230 -43.32 -19.51 -9.85
N ILE A 231 -42.35 -19.57 -8.92
CA ILE A 231 -42.12 -20.73 -8.05
C ILE A 231 -42.10 -20.29 -6.58
N TRP A 232 -42.90 -20.95 -5.73
CA TRP A 232 -42.99 -20.67 -4.29
C TRP A 232 -41.64 -20.84 -3.57
N ALA A 233 -41.29 -19.90 -2.69
CA ALA A 233 -39.98 -19.87 -2.03
C ALA A 233 -40.00 -19.31 -0.59
N PRO A 234 -38.96 -19.59 0.24
CA PRO A 234 -38.74 -18.96 1.54
C PRO A 234 -38.09 -17.57 1.41
N VAL A 235 -38.11 -16.81 2.52
CA VAL A 235 -37.48 -15.48 2.63
C VAL A 235 -36.00 -15.59 2.97
N GLU A 236 -35.65 -16.46 3.91
CA GLU A 236 -34.29 -16.57 4.48
C GLU A 236 -33.41 -17.49 3.63
N GLU A 237 -33.91 -18.68 3.31
CA GLU A 237 -33.27 -19.68 2.44
C GLU A 237 -33.93 -19.72 1.05
N ALA A 238 -33.34 -20.47 0.11
CA ALA A 238 -33.86 -20.65 -1.25
C ALA A 238 -34.38 -22.09 -1.49
N THR A 239 -35.51 -22.22 -2.19
CA THR A 239 -35.95 -23.52 -2.72
C THR A 239 -35.00 -23.94 -3.83
N LEU A 240 -34.33 -25.08 -3.72
CA LEU A 240 -33.54 -25.65 -4.82
C LEU A 240 -34.48 -26.33 -5.83
N ALA A 241 -34.59 -25.78 -7.03
CA ALA A 241 -35.42 -26.30 -8.12
C ALA A 241 -34.55 -27.03 -9.16
N ASP A 242 -34.76 -28.33 -9.29
CA ASP A 242 -34.11 -29.18 -10.29
C ASP A 242 -35.00 -29.29 -11.54
N PHE A 243 -34.52 -28.99 -12.74
CA PHE A 243 -35.32 -29.14 -13.97
C PHE A 243 -34.52 -29.62 -15.20
N SER A 244 -35.24 -29.93 -16.27
CA SER A 244 -34.69 -30.10 -17.62
C SER A 244 -35.44 -29.24 -18.64
N MET A 245 -34.77 -28.90 -19.74
CA MET A 245 -35.35 -28.16 -20.85
C MET A 245 -35.04 -28.85 -22.18
N THR A 246 -36.07 -29.13 -22.97
CA THR A 246 -35.97 -29.69 -24.33
C THR A 246 -36.28 -28.61 -25.37
N PHE A 247 -35.38 -28.43 -26.33
CA PHE A 247 -35.42 -27.42 -27.38
C PHE A 247 -36.09 -27.99 -28.65
N LEU A 248 -37.09 -27.27 -29.17
CA LEU A 248 -38.00 -27.76 -30.21
C LEU A 248 -38.10 -26.76 -31.37
N ASN A 249 -37.98 -27.24 -32.62
CA ASN A 249 -38.41 -26.50 -33.81
C ASN A 249 -39.76 -27.06 -34.28
N GLY A 250 -40.84 -26.28 -34.11
CA GLY A 250 -42.21 -26.75 -34.27
C GLY A 250 -42.56 -27.85 -33.26
N THR A 251 -42.45 -29.11 -33.71
CA THR A 251 -42.63 -30.32 -32.89
C THR A 251 -41.41 -31.24 -32.90
N THR A 252 -40.33 -30.85 -33.55
CA THR A 252 -39.11 -31.66 -33.73
C THR A 252 -38.09 -31.30 -32.66
N GLU A 253 -37.60 -32.28 -31.91
CA GLU A 253 -36.52 -32.09 -30.93
C GLU A 253 -35.20 -31.75 -31.62
N ILE A 254 -34.54 -30.70 -31.13
CA ILE A 254 -33.19 -30.28 -31.53
C ILE A 254 -32.18 -30.89 -30.54
N SER A 255 -32.43 -30.72 -29.25
CA SER A 255 -31.62 -31.22 -28.14
C SER A 255 -32.37 -31.11 -26.81
N THR A 256 -31.88 -31.81 -25.79
CA THR A 256 -32.34 -31.68 -24.40
C THR A 256 -31.15 -31.36 -23.49
N ASN A 257 -31.33 -30.40 -22.58
CA ASN A 257 -30.36 -30.05 -21.54
C ASN A 257 -30.96 -30.39 -20.15
N GLY A 258 -30.30 -31.27 -19.41
CA GLY A 258 -30.73 -31.76 -18.09
C GLY A 258 -29.92 -31.23 -16.91
N ASP A 259 -28.98 -30.31 -17.15
CA ASP A 259 -27.94 -29.93 -16.18
C ASP A 259 -28.39 -28.78 -15.25
N PHE A 260 -29.66 -28.35 -15.33
CA PHE A 260 -30.24 -27.34 -14.44
C PHE A 260 -30.47 -27.93 -13.03
N LYS A 261 -29.41 -27.96 -12.24
CA LYS A 261 -29.33 -28.60 -10.93
C LYS A 261 -29.20 -27.59 -9.79
N ASN A 262 -29.91 -27.84 -8.70
CA ASN A 262 -29.90 -27.03 -7.49
C ASN A 262 -30.13 -25.51 -7.74
N ILE A 263 -31.07 -25.14 -8.62
CA ILE A 263 -31.31 -23.73 -8.98
C ILE A 263 -31.98 -23.00 -7.80
N PRO A 264 -31.33 -22.03 -7.12
CA PRO A 264 -31.90 -21.40 -5.92
C PRO A 264 -33.00 -20.38 -6.27
N ILE A 265 -34.25 -20.72 -5.98
CA ILE A 265 -35.39 -19.79 -6.05
C ILE A 265 -35.59 -19.15 -4.67
N ARG A 266 -35.48 -17.82 -4.57
CA ARG A 266 -35.71 -17.05 -3.33
C ARG A 266 -36.91 -16.12 -3.44
N ARG A 267 -37.70 -16.00 -2.37
CA ARG A 267 -38.94 -15.22 -2.35
C ARG A 267 -38.70 -13.72 -2.58
N ASN A 268 -39.51 -13.14 -3.46
CA ASN A 268 -39.46 -11.73 -3.87
C ASN A 268 -38.21 -11.33 -4.69
N TYR A 269 -37.48 -12.30 -5.26
CA TYR A 269 -36.37 -12.06 -6.20
C TYR A 269 -36.68 -12.60 -7.60
N ARG A 270 -35.92 -12.11 -8.59
CA ARG A 270 -35.74 -12.76 -9.91
C ARG A 270 -34.51 -13.65 -9.87
N THR A 271 -34.63 -14.84 -10.43
CA THR A 271 -33.57 -15.84 -10.59
C THR A 271 -33.32 -15.97 -12.09
N ASN A 272 -32.26 -15.34 -12.59
CA ASN A 272 -31.93 -15.39 -14.01
C ASN A 272 -30.98 -16.58 -14.25
N VAL A 273 -31.37 -17.46 -15.17
CA VAL A 273 -30.57 -18.59 -15.64
C VAL A 273 -30.16 -18.29 -17.08
N SER A 274 -28.85 -18.15 -17.33
CA SER A 274 -28.35 -17.86 -18.67
C SER A 274 -26.99 -18.48 -18.97
N GLY A 275 -26.69 -18.58 -20.26
CA GLY A 275 -25.44 -19.14 -20.78
C GLY A 275 -25.59 -19.60 -22.23
N ASN A 276 -24.61 -20.38 -22.70
CA ASN A 276 -24.66 -21.04 -24.01
C ASN A 276 -25.38 -22.38 -23.88
N LEU A 277 -26.71 -22.33 -23.86
CA LEU A 277 -27.57 -23.50 -23.60
C LEU A 277 -27.70 -24.42 -24.83
N LEU A 278 -27.27 -23.97 -26.02
CA LEU A 278 -27.39 -24.68 -27.29
C LEU A 278 -26.02 -25.09 -27.90
N THR A 279 -24.90 -24.49 -27.44
CA THR A 279 -23.54 -24.62 -28.00
C THR A 279 -22.47 -24.77 -26.89
N LYS A 280 -21.16 -24.88 -27.21
CA LYS A 280 -20.08 -25.17 -26.22
C LYS A 280 -18.74 -24.49 -26.53
N GLN A 281 -18.28 -23.60 -25.64
CA GLN A 281 -16.89 -23.16 -25.36
C GLN A 281 -16.90 -22.12 -24.21
N GLY A 282 -15.73 -21.77 -23.64
CA GLY A 282 -15.58 -20.76 -22.56
C GLY A 282 -15.33 -19.32 -23.07
N THR A 283 -15.07 -18.31 -22.23
CA THR A 283 -14.88 -18.31 -20.75
C THR A 283 -15.50 -17.01 -20.15
N PHE A 284 -14.96 -16.40 -19.07
CA PHE A 284 -15.75 -15.47 -18.21
C PHE A 284 -15.15 -14.08 -17.95
N ASN A 285 -16.06 -13.09 -17.98
CA ASN A 285 -16.14 -11.90 -17.12
C ASN A 285 -17.62 -11.44 -17.15
N VAL A 286 -18.13 -10.79 -16.09
CA VAL A 286 -19.57 -10.51 -15.91
C VAL A 286 -19.83 -9.10 -15.34
N THR A 287 -20.97 -8.51 -15.68
CA THR A 287 -21.47 -7.21 -15.17
C THR A 287 -22.99 -7.29 -14.93
N ILE A 288 -23.54 -6.42 -14.08
CA ILE A 288 -24.94 -6.47 -13.59
C ILE A 288 -25.67 -5.16 -13.93
N ASP A 289 -26.95 -5.26 -14.28
CA ASP A 289 -27.93 -4.15 -14.39
C ASP A 289 -29.23 -4.59 -13.67
N PRO A 290 -29.81 -3.83 -12.70
CA PRO A 290 -30.77 -4.43 -11.78
C PRO A 290 -32.07 -3.65 -11.49
N GLU A 291 -33.20 -4.35 -11.24
CA GLU A 291 -34.33 -3.77 -10.48
C GLU A 291 -35.27 -4.79 -9.82
N PHE A 292 -35.29 -4.80 -8.47
CA PHE A 292 -36.51 -4.72 -7.64
C PHE A 292 -36.18 -4.41 -6.16
N TYR A 293 -36.83 -3.38 -5.60
CA TYR A 293 -36.84 -2.91 -4.19
C TYR A 293 -35.49 -2.49 -3.53
N LYS A 294 -35.56 -1.50 -2.62
CA LYS A 294 -34.44 -0.93 -1.84
C LYS A 294 -34.72 -0.97 -0.33
N PRO A 295 -33.73 -1.28 0.53
CA PRO A 295 -33.70 -0.90 1.93
C PRO A 295 -33.29 0.58 2.10
N ASP A 296 -33.26 1.08 3.35
CA ASP A 296 -32.85 2.44 3.68
C ASP A 296 -31.35 2.71 3.47
N ILE A 297 -31.00 4.00 3.34
CA ILE A 297 -29.90 4.48 2.50
C ILE A 297 -28.46 4.29 3.06
N ASN A 298 -28.29 3.65 4.24
CA ASN A 298 -27.06 3.74 5.05
C ASN A 298 -26.34 2.42 5.42
N ASP A 299 -26.85 1.21 5.10
CA ASP A 299 -26.32 -0.06 5.69
C ASP A 299 -25.59 -1.00 4.69
N TYR A 300 -24.91 -0.43 3.69
CA TYR A 300 -23.96 -1.07 2.75
C TYR A 300 -24.05 -2.62 2.63
N PRO A 301 -25.13 -3.19 2.02
CA PRO A 301 -25.51 -4.58 2.26
C PRO A 301 -24.49 -5.62 1.79
N GLU A 302 -23.69 -5.30 0.78
CA GLU A 302 -22.63 -6.16 0.24
C GLU A 302 -21.47 -6.34 1.24
N LEU A 303 -21.10 -5.26 1.94
CA LEU A 303 -20.12 -5.28 3.03
C LEU A 303 -20.66 -6.08 4.22
N ARG A 304 -21.92 -5.83 4.64
CA ARG A 304 -22.58 -6.65 5.69
C ARG A 304 -22.62 -8.14 5.32
N ALA A 305 -22.89 -8.46 4.05
CA ALA A 305 -22.90 -9.83 3.55
C ALA A 305 -21.50 -10.47 3.55
N ALA A 306 -20.46 -9.76 3.12
CA ALA A 306 -19.08 -10.24 3.16
C ALA A 306 -18.61 -10.50 4.59
N LEU A 307 -18.86 -9.56 5.51
CA LEU A 307 -18.55 -9.68 6.95
C LEU A 307 -19.19 -10.94 7.59
N ALA A 308 -20.47 -11.20 7.29
CA ALA A 308 -21.21 -12.33 7.85
C ALA A 308 -20.87 -13.69 7.21
N ASN A 309 -20.45 -13.72 5.94
CA ASN A 309 -20.29 -14.96 5.19
C ASN A 309 -18.84 -15.34 4.88
N GLY A 310 -17.94 -14.36 4.82
CA GLY A 310 -16.67 -14.44 4.10
C GLY A 310 -16.82 -13.94 2.65
N GLY A 311 -15.70 -13.54 2.02
CA GLY A 311 -15.65 -13.04 0.65
C GLY A 311 -15.03 -11.65 0.52
N SER A 312 -14.93 -11.14 -0.72
CA SER A 312 -14.37 -9.83 -1.01
C SER A 312 -15.45 -8.78 -1.31
N VAL A 313 -15.19 -7.52 -0.98
CA VAL A 313 -16.03 -6.36 -1.26
C VAL A 313 -15.18 -5.14 -1.63
N THR A 314 -15.70 -4.31 -2.53
CA THR A 314 -15.09 -3.03 -2.93
C THR A 314 -16.11 -1.92 -2.68
N LEU A 315 -15.73 -0.88 -1.94
CA LEU A 315 -16.61 0.27 -1.71
C LEU A 315 -16.74 1.13 -2.97
N SER A 316 -17.91 1.76 -3.12
CA SER A 316 -18.22 2.76 -4.16
C SER A 316 -18.80 4.06 -3.62
N ASP A 317 -18.96 4.18 -2.30
CA ASP A 317 -19.21 5.44 -1.59
C ASP A 317 -18.71 5.33 -0.12
N ASN A 318 -18.66 6.46 0.58
CA ASN A 318 -18.36 6.53 2.00
C ASN A 318 -19.47 5.90 2.86
N MET A 319 -19.15 5.46 4.08
CA MET A 319 -20.10 4.83 5.01
C MET A 319 -19.98 5.39 6.43
N THR A 320 -21.10 5.77 7.04
CA THR A 320 -21.20 6.07 8.47
C THR A 320 -21.85 4.88 9.19
N VAL A 321 -21.10 4.18 10.03
CA VAL A 321 -21.61 3.07 10.86
C VAL A 321 -22.14 3.55 12.22
N LYS A 322 -22.92 2.70 12.88
CA LYS A 322 -23.48 2.92 14.24
C LYS A 322 -23.23 1.76 15.20
N GLU A 323 -22.72 0.66 14.66
CA GLU A 323 -22.41 -0.61 15.31
C GLU A 323 -21.19 -1.18 14.56
N PRO A 324 -20.32 -2.01 15.16
CA PRO A 324 -19.11 -2.47 14.50
C PRO A 324 -19.36 -3.27 13.21
N LEU A 325 -18.34 -3.25 12.36
CA LEU A 325 -18.20 -4.15 11.23
C LEU A 325 -17.45 -5.40 11.71
N VAL A 326 -18.21 -6.38 12.20
CA VAL A 326 -17.70 -7.60 12.83
C VAL A 326 -17.34 -8.66 11.79
N VAL A 327 -16.11 -9.20 11.86
CA VAL A 327 -15.72 -10.41 11.11
C VAL A 327 -15.75 -11.60 12.06
N GLU A 328 -16.73 -12.47 11.88
CA GLU A 328 -17.00 -13.60 12.78
C GLU A 328 -16.00 -14.76 12.65
N ASN A 329 -16.05 -15.66 13.63
CA ASN A 329 -15.10 -16.77 13.75
C ASN A 329 -15.05 -17.67 12.51
N GLY A 330 -13.85 -17.92 11.98
CA GLY A 330 -13.63 -18.76 10.81
C GLY A 330 -14.10 -18.15 9.47
N LYS A 331 -14.40 -16.84 9.43
CA LYS A 331 -14.65 -16.09 8.19
C LYS A 331 -13.35 -15.50 7.66
N THR A 332 -13.20 -15.40 6.34
CA THR A 332 -12.13 -14.65 5.68
C THR A 332 -12.74 -13.58 4.80
N VAL A 333 -12.40 -12.33 5.04
CA VAL A 333 -13.00 -11.15 4.40
C VAL A 333 -11.91 -10.27 3.80
N GLU A 334 -12.12 -9.77 2.59
CA GLU A 334 -11.23 -8.80 1.95
C GLU A 334 -12.01 -7.52 1.61
N ILE A 335 -11.51 -6.36 2.03
CA ILE A 335 -12.16 -5.07 1.84
C ILE A 335 -11.21 -4.12 1.10
N ASP A 336 -11.60 -3.76 -0.12
CA ASP A 336 -11.02 -2.62 -0.81
C ASP A 336 -11.89 -1.40 -0.54
N LEU A 337 -11.40 -0.44 0.25
CA LEU A 337 -12.13 0.78 0.56
C LEU A 337 -12.16 1.74 -0.66
N ASN A 338 -11.39 1.47 -1.73
CA ASN A 338 -11.42 2.18 -3.02
C ASN A 338 -11.34 3.73 -2.92
N GLY A 339 -10.57 4.24 -1.97
CA GLY A 339 -10.42 5.67 -1.66
C GLY A 339 -11.53 6.26 -0.77
N HIS A 340 -12.56 5.49 -0.43
CA HIS A 340 -13.67 5.93 0.42
C HIS A 340 -13.34 5.86 1.91
N THR A 341 -14.18 6.52 2.71
CA THR A 341 -14.06 6.66 4.15
C THR A 341 -15.15 5.87 4.88
N ILE A 342 -14.76 5.10 5.89
CA ILE A 342 -15.65 4.55 6.92
C ILE A 342 -15.49 5.36 8.20
N THR A 343 -16.58 5.85 8.76
CA THR A 343 -16.63 6.61 10.03
C THR A 343 -17.77 6.17 10.93
N ASN A 344 -17.87 6.74 12.13
CA ASN A 344 -19.10 6.75 12.92
C ASN A 344 -19.48 8.17 13.36
N GLU A 345 -20.78 8.40 13.56
CA GLU A 345 -21.33 9.65 14.13
C GLU A 345 -21.87 9.46 15.56
N THR A 346 -22.30 8.24 15.88
CA THR A 346 -22.76 7.83 17.22
C THR A 346 -21.72 6.92 17.86
N ASP A 347 -21.59 6.98 19.17
CA ASP A 347 -20.63 6.15 19.93
C ASP A 347 -20.85 4.65 19.64
N VAL A 348 -19.78 3.96 19.23
CA VAL A 348 -19.74 2.52 18.92
C VAL A 348 -19.25 1.72 20.13
N TRP A 349 -18.56 2.35 21.09
CA TRP A 349 -17.97 1.69 22.25
C TRP A 349 -19.03 1.12 23.22
N ALA A 350 -19.26 -0.20 23.16
CA ALA A 350 -20.29 -0.89 23.95
C ALA A 350 -19.88 -2.33 24.35
N GLY A 351 -19.47 -2.51 25.61
CA GLY A 351 -19.19 -3.86 26.15
C GLY A 351 -17.95 -4.51 25.53
N ASN A 352 -18.15 -5.36 24.52
CA ASN A 352 -17.08 -6.00 23.73
C ASN A 352 -16.91 -5.38 22.33
N ASP A 353 -17.75 -4.39 22.00
CA ASP A 353 -17.66 -3.59 20.79
C ASP A 353 -16.72 -2.40 21.07
N TRP A 354 -15.52 -2.43 20.48
CA TRP A 354 -14.43 -1.50 20.81
C TRP A 354 -13.91 -0.68 19.62
N SER A 355 -14.36 -0.98 18.40
CA SER A 355 -13.83 -0.39 17.16
C SER A 355 -14.84 -0.34 16.02
N LEU A 356 -14.46 0.33 14.93
CA LEU A 356 -15.19 0.27 13.65
C LEU A 356 -15.09 -1.11 12.99
N PHE A 357 -13.94 -1.79 13.07
CA PHE A 357 -13.71 -3.13 12.52
C PHE A 357 -13.22 -4.12 13.58
N SER A 358 -14.09 -5.02 14.04
CA SER A 358 -13.77 -5.99 15.10
C SER A 358 -13.62 -7.41 14.51
N VAL A 359 -12.40 -7.93 14.53
CA VAL A 359 -12.06 -9.25 13.97
C VAL A 359 -12.12 -10.32 15.06
N ARG A 360 -13.17 -11.14 15.06
CA ARG A 360 -13.55 -12.04 16.18
C ARG A 360 -13.30 -13.51 15.83
N GLY A 361 -12.03 -13.91 15.77
CA GLY A 361 -11.61 -15.26 15.36
C GLY A 361 -11.68 -15.52 13.84
N GLY A 362 -12.05 -14.52 13.04
CA GLY A 362 -11.94 -14.56 11.57
C GLY A 362 -10.63 -13.93 11.07
N THR A 363 -10.55 -13.71 9.77
CA THR A 363 -9.45 -13.01 9.07
C THR A 363 -10.02 -11.87 8.25
N LEU A 364 -9.40 -10.69 8.33
CA LEU A 364 -9.81 -9.47 7.63
C LEU A 364 -8.61 -8.82 6.94
N THR A 365 -8.67 -8.69 5.62
CA THR A 365 -7.72 -7.88 4.83
C THR A 365 -8.37 -6.54 4.47
N ILE A 366 -7.72 -5.41 4.70
CA ILE A 366 -8.19 -4.06 4.35
C ILE A 366 -7.15 -3.31 3.50
N LYS A 367 -7.60 -2.58 2.48
CA LYS A 367 -6.76 -1.68 1.68
C LYS A 367 -7.45 -0.40 1.19
N ASN A 368 -6.65 0.54 0.69
CA ASN A 368 -7.04 1.66 -0.18
C ASN A 368 -8.17 2.56 0.37
N GLY A 369 -8.00 3.35 1.43
CA GLY A 369 -9.05 4.32 1.82
C GLY A 369 -8.82 4.96 3.17
N THR A 370 -9.88 5.22 3.92
CA THR A 370 -9.80 5.73 5.31
C THR A 370 -10.76 5.02 6.25
N VAL A 371 -10.27 4.63 7.42
CA VAL A 371 -11.08 4.19 8.58
C VAL A 371 -10.83 5.19 9.69
N LYS A 372 -11.84 6.01 10.03
CA LYS A 372 -11.71 7.05 11.06
C LYS A 372 -12.79 6.93 12.12
N ALA A 373 -12.38 6.54 13.32
CA ALA A 373 -13.20 6.59 14.51
C ALA A 373 -13.52 8.04 14.93
N LYS A 374 -14.67 8.22 15.57
CA LYS A 374 -15.10 9.47 16.19
C LYS A 374 -14.27 9.80 17.44
N ASP A 375 -13.96 11.08 17.61
CA ASP A 375 -13.38 11.66 18.81
C ASP A 375 -14.11 11.20 20.10
N ASN A 376 -13.33 10.79 21.11
CA ASN A 376 -13.79 10.30 22.43
C ASN A 376 -14.69 9.04 22.38
N ASP A 377 -14.51 8.18 21.36
CA ASP A 377 -15.20 6.89 21.22
C ASP A 377 -14.19 5.73 21.01
N CYS A 378 -14.11 5.16 19.81
CA CYS A 378 -13.60 3.80 19.59
C CYS A 378 -12.23 3.71 18.85
N TYR A 379 -11.69 2.49 18.73
CA TYR A 379 -10.51 2.21 17.89
C TYR A 379 -10.89 2.17 16.39
N ALA A 380 -9.92 2.32 15.48
CA ALA A 380 -10.20 2.09 14.06
C ALA A 380 -10.40 0.59 13.76
N CYS A 381 -9.55 -0.29 14.31
CA CYS A 381 -9.71 -1.75 14.25
C CYS A 381 -9.36 -2.43 15.58
N ASP A 382 -10.07 -3.52 15.92
CA ASP A 382 -9.73 -4.42 17.02
C ASP A 382 -9.66 -5.90 16.59
N VAL A 383 -8.85 -6.69 17.30
CA VAL A 383 -8.69 -8.13 17.07
C VAL A 383 -8.93 -8.91 18.36
N GLN A 384 -9.88 -9.83 18.33
CA GLN A 384 -10.35 -10.64 19.46
C GLN A 384 -10.44 -12.14 19.09
N TYR A 385 -10.48 -13.00 20.11
CA TYR A 385 -10.77 -14.44 20.03
C TYR A 385 -9.88 -15.23 19.05
N GLY A 386 -8.66 -14.76 18.77
CA GLY A 386 -7.70 -15.40 17.87
C GLY A 386 -7.81 -14.95 16.42
N GLY A 387 -8.44 -13.81 16.15
CA GLY A 387 -8.59 -13.26 14.79
C GLY A 387 -7.27 -12.83 14.15
N THR A 388 -7.30 -12.55 12.84
CA THR A 388 -6.15 -12.01 12.08
C THR A 388 -6.58 -10.79 11.29
N LEU A 389 -5.99 -9.63 11.57
CA LEU A 389 -6.13 -8.42 10.76
C LEU A 389 -4.92 -8.27 9.83
N ILE A 390 -5.15 -7.89 8.58
CA ILE A 390 -4.12 -7.59 7.59
C ILE A 390 -4.46 -6.22 6.99
N ILE A 391 -3.55 -5.26 7.11
CA ILE A 391 -3.68 -3.93 6.47
C ILE A 391 -2.63 -3.85 5.36
N GLU A 392 -3.10 -3.75 4.12
CA GLU A 392 -2.21 -3.58 2.96
C GLU A 392 -1.93 -2.11 2.66
N ASP A 393 -2.95 -1.25 2.76
CA ASP A 393 -2.83 0.21 2.64
C ASP A 393 -4.05 0.95 3.24
N GLY A 394 -4.00 2.28 3.34
CA GLY A 394 -5.09 3.15 3.77
C GLY A 394 -4.76 3.99 5.01
N THR A 395 -5.66 4.89 5.39
CA THR A 395 -5.48 5.80 6.54
C THR A 395 -6.32 5.33 7.72
N PHE A 396 -5.69 5.02 8.85
CA PHE A 396 -6.34 4.46 10.04
C PHE A 396 -6.21 5.42 11.21
N VAL A 397 -7.32 6.08 11.56
CA VAL A 397 -7.39 7.10 12.62
C VAL A 397 -8.26 6.56 13.75
N GLY A 398 -7.64 6.13 14.83
CA GLY A 398 -8.33 5.70 16.05
C GLY A 398 -8.64 6.87 16.99
N ASN A 399 -9.54 6.65 17.96
CA ASN A 399 -9.61 7.56 19.11
C ASN A 399 -8.34 7.39 19.98
N ILE A 400 -8.15 6.22 20.60
CA ILE A 400 -7.00 5.91 21.48
C ILE A 400 -5.96 4.98 20.81
N SER A 401 -6.43 4.08 19.93
CA SER A 401 -5.59 3.12 19.19
C SER A 401 -6.10 3.04 17.75
N ALA A 402 -5.21 3.07 16.76
CA ALA A 402 -5.59 2.75 15.38
C ALA A 402 -5.80 1.23 15.24
N VAL A 403 -4.92 0.42 15.83
CA VAL A 403 -5.06 -1.04 15.88
C VAL A 403 -4.87 -1.54 17.31
N TYR A 404 -5.85 -2.30 17.82
CA TYR A 404 -5.78 -2.95 19.14
C TYR A 404 -5.91 -4.47 19.04
N VAL A 405 -4.93 -5.23 19.55
CA VAL A 405 -4.94 -6.70 19.54
C VAL A 405 -5.14 -7.24 20.95
N HIS A 406 -6.35 -7.66 21.27
CA HIS A 406 -6.65 -8.33 22.54
C HIS A 406 -6.25 -9.81 22.50
N GLU A 407 -6.63 -10.55 21.46
CA GLU A 407 -6.24 -11.95 21.24
C GLU A 407 -6.31 -12.27 19.74
N GLY A 408 -5.17 -12.60 19.13
CA GLY A 408 -5.01 -12.75 17.68
C GLY A 408 -3.71 -12.13 17.15
N LYS A 409 -3.71 -11.80 15.85
CA LYS A 409 -2.60 -11.14 15.14
C LYS A 409 -3.07 -9.92 14.36
N ALA A 410 -2.23 -8.89 14.25
CA ALA A 410 -2.31 -7.91 13.17
C ALA A 410 -1.03 -7.91 12.32
N GLU A 411 -1.18 -7.80 11.00
CA GLU A 411 -0.11 -7.61 10.01
C GLU A 411 -0.30 -6.26 9.33
N ILE A 412 0.67 -5.36 9.44
CA ILE A 412 0.63 -4.02 8.84
C ILE A 412 1.72 -3.93 7.76
N LYS A 413 1.29 -3.97 6.50
CA LYS A 413 2.17 -3.95 5.31
C LYS A 413 2.29 -2.55 4.69
N GLY A 414 1.38 -1.64 5.03
CA GLY A 414 1.28 -0.31 4.45
C GLY A 414 0.24 0.55 5.18
N GLY A 415 -0.09 1.71 4.61
CA GLY A 415 -1.03 2.67 5.19
C GLY A 415 -0.41 3.74 6.09
N THR A 416 -1.23 4.66 6.58
CA THR A 416 -0.87 5.77 7.47
C THR A 416 -1.71 5.70 8.75
N PHE A 417 -1.08 5.85 9.92
CA PHE A 417 -1.68 5.59 11.22
C PHE A 417 -1.55 6.80 12.16
N SER A 418 -2.66 7.22 12.77
CA SER A 418 -2.66 8.24 13.83
C SER A 418 -3.81 8.06 14.83
N ILE A 419 -3.80 8.83 15.92
CA ILE A 419 -4.83 8.84 16.97
C ILE A 419 -5.23 10.26 17.37
N VAL A 420 -6.48 10.42 17.81
CA VAL A 420 -7.06 11.71 18.20
C VAL A 420 -6.87 12.01 19.68
N GLN A 421 -7.05 11.01 20.55
CA GLN A 421 -6.91 11.12 21.99
C GLN A 421 -5.56 10.54 22.43
N THR A 422 -4.73 11.39 23.02
CA THR A 422 -3.44 11.01 23.60
C THR A 422 -3.53 10.61 25.07
N GLU A 423 -2.55 9.85 25.51
CA GLU A 423 -2.39 9.42 26.91
C GLU A 423 -1.76 10.51 27.79
N THR A 424 -2.14 10.56 29.08
CA THR A 424 -1.66 11.60 30.01
C THR A 424 -0.43 11.23 30.83
N GLU A 425 -0.04 9.95 30.89
CA GLU A 425 1.07 9.45 31.71
C GLU A 425 2.08 8.62 30.91
N GLY A 426 3.19 9.23 30.49
CA GLY A 426 4.28 8.59 29.74
C GLY A 426 4.41 9.17 28.33
N ASP A 427 4.73 8.33 27.35
CA ASP A 427 4.60 8.72 25.93
C ASP A 427 3.10 8.88 25.59
N PRO A 428 2.66 10.06 25.11
CA PRO A 428 1.24 10.31 24.81
C PRO A 428 0.67 9.49 23.65
N TYR A 429 1.52 8.87 22.82
CA TYR A 429 1.13 8.15 21.60
C TYR A 429 1.37 6.63 21.65
N ARG A 430 1.83 6.09 22.79
CA ARG A 430 2.16 4.67 23.00
C ARG A 430 1.06 3.65 22.62
N PHE A 431 -0.19 4.09 22.50
CA PHE A 431 -1.32 3.22 22.20
C PHE A 431 -1.72 3.21 20.71
N LEU A 432 -1.02 3.91 19.81
CA LEU A 432 -1.34 3.92 18.37
C LEU A 432 -1.50 2.51 17.79
N LEU A 433 -0.49 1.66 18.04
CA LEU A 433 -0.54 0.21 17.91
C LEU A 433 -0.42 -0.38 19.32
N ASN A 434 -1.33 -1.29 19.71
CA ASN A 434 -1.48 -1.69 21.11
C ASN A 434 -1.91 -3.15 21.24
N CYS A 435 -1.25 -3.93 22.09
CA CYS A 435 -1.62 -5.29 22.46
C CYS A 435 -2.09 -5.38 23.92
N TYR A 436 -3.04 -6.25 24.21
CA TYR A 436 -3.36 -6.56 25.61
C TYR A 436 -2.21 -7.32 26.30
N ASP A 437 -1.49 -6.64 27.20
CA ASP A 437 -0.27 -7.10 27.88
C ASP A 437 -0.28 -8.59 28.27
N SER A 438 -1.28 -9.02 29.04
CA SER A 438 -1.35 -10.39 29.56
C SER A 438 -1.44 -11.45 28.45
N ASN A 439 -2.07 -11.10 27.32
CA ASN A 439 -2.15 -11.99 26.16
C ASN A 439 -0.89 -11.89 25.29
N ARG A 440 -0.26 -10.72 25.15
CA ARG A 440 1.05 -10.61 24.48
C ARG A 440 2.13 -11.42 25.20
N GLN A 441 2.23 -11.27 26.53
CA GLN A 441 3.15 -12.02 27.39
C GLN A 441 2.88 -13.54 27.36
N ALA A 442 1.64 -13.95 27.06
CA ALA A 442 1.26 -15.36 26.89
C ALA A 442 1.38 -15.88 25.43
N GLY A 443 1.89 -15.07 24.48
CA GLY A 443 2.01 -15.45 23.07
C GLY A 443 0.68 -15.53 22.31
N LYS A 444 -0.37 -14.88 22.82
CA LYS A 444 -1.75 -14.87 22.31
C LYS A 444 -2.14 -13.59 21.55
N ALA A 445 -1.36 -12.51 21.68
CA ALA A 445 -1.57 -11.24 20.99
C ALA A 445 -0.25 -10.80 20.34
N SER A 446 -0.30 -10.38 19.08
CA SER A 446 0.88 -9.92 18.33
C SER A 446 0.52 -8.89 17.26
N ILE A 447 1.42 -7.95 17.03
CA ILE A 447 1.41 -7.02 15.90
C ILE A 447 2.74 -7.20 15.18
N VAL A 448 2.70 -7.28 13.85
CA VAL A 448 3.86 -7.40 12.96
C VAL A 448 3.76 -6.31 11.89
N VAL A 449 4.82 -5.52 11.73
CA VAL A 449 4.87 -4.36 10.83
C VAL A 449 5.97 -4.53 9.78
N THR A 450 5.59 -4.60 8.52
CA THR A 450 6.47 -4.67 7.34
C THR A 450 6.35 -3.44 6.44
N GLY A 451 5.52 -2.47 6.80
CA GLY A 451 5.45 -1.17 6.12
C GLY A 451 4.50 -0.18 6.79
N GLY A 452 4.29 0.95 6.13
CA GLY A 452 3.38 2.02 6.58
C GLY A 452 4.06 3.17 7.32
N THR A 453 3.26 4.18 7.63
CA THR A 453 3.69 5.49 8.17
C THR A 453 2.93 5.80 9.45
N PHE A 454 3.63 6.23 10.49
CA PHE A 454 3.12 6.33 11.86
C PHE A 454 3.37 7.74 12.41
N GLU A 455 2.30 8.47 12.69
CA GLU A 455 2.38 9.80 13.30
C GLU A 455 2.68 9.69 14.80
N ASN A 456 3.73 10.36 15.26
CA ASN A 456 4.18 10.42 16.66
C ASN A 456 4.53 9.07 17.32
N PHE A 457 4.72 8.00 16.56
CA PHE A 457 4.90 6.65 17.11
C PHE A 457 6.02 5.90 16.40
N ASN A 458 6.95 5.33 17.17
CA ASN A 458 7.99 4.45 16.65
C ASN A 458 7.57 2.98 16.83
N PRO A 459 7.16 2.25 15.77
CA PRO A 459 6.79 0.85 15.90
C PRO A 459 7.96 -0.07 16.27
N ALA A 460 9.21 0.43 16.27
CA ALA A 460 10.38 -0.33 16.74
C ALA A 460 10.73 -0.14 18.23
N ASP A 461 10.07 0.79 18.93
CA ASP A 461 10.28 1.03 20.37
C ASP A 461 8.98 1.51 21.03
N ASN A 462 7.99 0.61 21.11
CA ASN A 462 6.75 0.93 21.83
C ASN A 462 6.98 0.95 23.34
N ALA A 463 6.45 1.99 23.99
CA ALA A 463 6.46 2.14 25.44
C ALA A 463 5.29 1.44 26.14
N ALA A 464 4.20 1.06 25.43
CA ALA A 464 3.01 0.48 26.06
C ALA A 464 3.29 -0.89 26.69
N GLU A 465 3.70 -1.88 25.90
CA GLU A 465 3.94 -3.25 26.38
C GLU A 465 5.37 -3.47 26.91
N GLY A 466 5.97 -2.40 27.44
CA GLY A 466 7.34 -2.33 27.94
C GLY A 466 8.35 -1.83 26.90
N ALA A 467 9.16 -0.84 27.30
CA ALA A 467 10.17 -0.19 26.46
C ALA A 467 11.12 -1.18 25.76
N GLY A 468 11.52 -0.86 24.54
CA GLY A 468 12.21 -1.79 23.63
C GLY A 468 11.27 -2.79 22.95
N THR A 469 9.94 -2.61 23.02
CA THR A 469 8.99 -3.45 22.27
C THR A 469 9.03 -3.08 20.79
N ASN A 470 9.69 -3.93 20.01
CA ASN A 470 9.69 -3.87 18.56
C ASN A 470 8.49 -4.66 17.98
N PHE A 471 7.69 -4.02 17.12
CA PHE A 471 6.70 -4.65 16.26
C PHE A 471 7.14 -4.77 14.79
N VAL A 472 8.26 -4.13 14.41
CA VAL A 472 8.82 -4.21 13.06
C VAL A 472 9.44 -5.58 12.83
N ASP A 473 9.08 -6.22 11.71
CA ASP A 473 9.48 -7.58 11.39
C ASP A 473 10.96 -7.70 10.98
N GLU A 474 11.49 -8.92 10.97
CA GLU A 474 12.85 -9.18 10.51
C GLU A 474 13.01 -8.83 9.01
N GLY A 475 14.08 -8.12 8.66
CA GLY A 475 14.28 -7.55 7.32
C GLY A 475 13.65 -6.17 7.09
N TYR A 476 13.10 -5.53 8.14
CA TYR A 476 12.51 -4.19 8.08
C TYR A 476 13.07 -3.26 9.18
N LYS A 477 12.89 -1.95 9.01
CA LYS A 477 13.37 -0.92 9.95
C LYS A 477 12.39 0.24 10.01
N ALA A 478 12.13 0.76 11.22
CA ALA A 478 11.49 2.06 11.40
C ALA A 478 12.51 3.18 11.20
N VAL A 479 12.24 4.09 10.27
CA VAL A 479 13.06 5.27 9.98
C VAL A 479 12.23 6.51 10.30
N LYS A 480 12.79 7.46 11.05
CA LYS A 480 12.14 8.75 11.31
C LYS A 480 12.27 9.63 10.06
N ILE A 481 11.16 9.93 9.40
CA ILE A 481 11.12 10.69 8.14
C ILE A 481 10.82 12.17 8.33
N ALA A 482 10.26 12.57 9.49
CA ALA A 482 10.03 13.97 9.82
C ALA A 482 10.04 14.25 11.33
N GLU A 483 10.42 15.46 11.73
CA GLU A 483 10.30 15.98 13.11
C GLU A 483 8.86 16.40 13.48
N THR A 484 7.93 16.36 12.52
CA THR A 484 6.51 16.68 12.71
C THR A 484 5.62 15.50 12.32
N PRO A 485 4.44 15.32 12.96
CA PRO A 485 3.94 16.08 14.11
C PRO A 485 4.80 15.85 15.37
N ALA A 486 4.74 16.78 16.32
CA ALA A 486 5.44 16.69 17.60
C ALA A 486 4.55 15.97 18.64
N PRO A 487 5.09 15.32 19.70
CA PRO A 487 6.48 15.40 20.19
C PRO A 487 7.51 14.49 19.51
N ASN A 488 7.09 13.41 18.87
CA ASN A 488 7.97 12.30 18.50
C ASN A 488 8.39 12.31 17.02
N GLY A 489 7.60 12.94 16.14
CA GLY A 489 7.82 12.98 14.68
C GLY A 489 7.09 11.87 13.92
N THR A 490 7.24 11.85 12.59
CA THR A 490 6.68 10.79 11.74
C THR A 490 7.73 9.71 11.48
N PHE A 491 7.34 8.44 11.67
CA PHE A 491 8.15 7.27 11.34
C PHE A 491 7.56 6.53 10.14
N GLN A 492 8.40 5.90 9.33
CA GLN A 492 8.01 5.02 8.24
C GLN A 492 8.72 3.68 8.41
N VAL A 493 8.00 2.56 8.23
CA VAL A 493 8.63 1.24 8.17
C VAL A 493 8.97 0.91 6.71
N VAL A 494 10.21 0.50 6.50
CA VAL A 494 10.83 0.26 5.19
C VAL A 494 11.69 -1.00 5.23
N LYS A 495 11.92 -1.62 4.07
CA LYS A 495 12.85 -2.75 3.94
C LYS A 495 14.27 -2.35 4.37
N ASN A 496 14.94 -3.28 5.05
CA ASN A 496 16.29 -3.12 5.58
C ASN A 496 17.05 -4.44 5.52
N ALA A 497 18.12 -4.52 4.73
CA ALA A 497 19.07 -5.61 4.86
C ALA A 497 19.93 -5.40 6.12
N LYS A 498 20.07 -6.43 6.95
CA LYS A 498 21.23 -6.55 7.84
C LYS A 498 22.24 -7.45 7.14
N VAL A 499 23.49 -7.02 7.06
CA VAL A 499 24.54 -7.73 6.32
C VAL A 499 25.78 -7.93 7.20
N ASP A 500 26.24 -9.18 7.25
CA ASP A 500 27.42 -9.61 8.00
C ASP A 500 28.55 -10.13 7.06
N ASN A 501 28.33 -10.15 5.74
CA ASN A 501 29.35 -10.49 4.72
C ASN A 501 29.15 -9.81 3.35
N ALA A 502 30.16 -9.97 2.47
CA ALA A 502 30.26 -9.28 1.19
C ALA A 502 29.17 -9.64 0.17
N ASP A 503 28.72 -10.90 0.13
CA ASP A 503 27.72 -11.34 -0.84
C ASP A 503 26.31 -10.86 -0.42
N GLU A 504 26.03 -10.80 0.87
CA GLU A 504 24.83 -10.13 1.42
C GLU A 504 24.81 -8.63 1.12
N LEU A 505 25.95 -7.93 1.29
CA LEU A 505 26.04 -6.51 0.97
C LEU A 505 25.81 -6.24 -0.53
N ILE A 506 26.42 -7.02 -1.42
CA ILE A 506 26.19 -6.87 -2.88
C ILE A 506 24.74 -7.17 -3.25
N GLY A 507 24.12 -8.20 -2.66
CA GLY A 507 22.69 -8.46 -2.83
C GLY A 507 21.82 -7.28 -2.40
N ALA A 508 22.14 -6.66 -1.27
CA ALA A 508 21.42 -5.49 -0.74
C ALA A 508 21.67 -4.19 -1.53
N LEU A 509 22.85 -4.03 -2.14
CA LEU A 509 23.14 -2.92 -3.08
C LEU A 509 22.36 -3.09 -4.39
N ALA A 510 22.28 -4.32 -4.92
CA ALA A 510 21.61 -4.62 -6.18
C ALA A 510 20.07 -4.67 -6.10
N ASP A 511 19.48 -4.99 -4.94
CA ASP A 511 18.02 -5.03 -4.76
C ASP A 511 17.43 -3.59 -4.73
N PRO A 512 16.56 -3.19 -5.69
CA PRO A 512 15.97 -1.85 -5.73
C PRO A 512 14.93 -1.61 -4.62
N GLU A 513 14.38 -2.65 -3.99
CA GLU A 513 13.43 -2.51 -2.89
C GLU A 513 14.11 -2.31 -1.52
N ILE A 514 15.44 -2.52 -1.44
CA ILE A 514 16.23 -2.35 -0.21
C ILE A 514 16.92 -0.97 -0.22
N ALA A 515 16.25 0.02 0.36
CA ALA A 515 16.79 1.37 0.53
C ALA A 515 17.74 1.51 1.75
N ASN A 516 17.70 0.57 2.70
CA ASN A 516 18.47 0.62 3.95
C ASN A 516 19.32 -0.64 4.12
N ILE A 517 20.56 -0.46 4.53
CA ILE A 517 21.55 -1.52 4.76
C ILE A 517 22.22 -1.25 6.10
N GLU A 518 22.22 -2.25 6.99
CA GLU A 518 22.92 -2.23 8.26
C GLU A 518 24.12 -3.18 8.19
N VAL A 519 25.34 -2.63 8.26
CA VAL A 519 26.59 -3.39 8.25
C VAL A 519 27.04 -3.61 9.70
N ALA A 520 26.86 -4.83 10.20
CA ALA A 520 26.96 -5.14 11.63
C ALA A 520 28.21 -5.94 12.04
N SER A 521 29.03 -6.38 11.09
CA SER A 521 30.39 -6.90 11.31
C SER A 521 31.33 -6.42 10.20
N ASP A 522 32.64 -6.58 10.41
CA ASP A 522 33.64 -6.22 9.39
C ASP A 522 33.41 -7.02 8.09
N ILE A 523 33.47 -6.35 6.94
CA ILE A 523 33.28 -6.96 5.62
C ILE A 523 34.46 -6.61 4.70
N ASP A 524 35.08 -7.64 4.13
CA ASP A 524 36.12 -7.53 3.11
C ASP A 524 35.51 -7.57 1.70
N LEU A 525 35.67 -6.47 0.97
CA LEU A 525 35.24 -6.27 -0.42
C LEU A 525 36.44 -6.25 -1.39
N ALA A 526 37.67 -6.52 -0.94
CA ALA A 526 38.87 -6.30 -1.74
C ALA A 526 38.99 -7.21 -2.99
N ALA A 527 38.20 -8.29 -3.06
CA ALA A 527 38.12 -9.20 -4.20
C ALA A 527 36.94 -8.90 -5.17
N LYS A 528 36.14 -7.86 -4.91
CA LYS A 528 34.91 -7.51 -5.64
C LYS A 528 35.18 -6.48 -6.75
N SER A 529 34.39 -6.47 -7.82
CA SER A 529 34.55 -5.48 -8.89
C SER A 529 33.80 -4.17 -8.58
N SER A 530 34.15 -3.06 -9.25
CA SER A 530 33.42 -1.80 -9.08
C SER A 530 31.99 -1.87 -9.60
N GLU A 531 31.73 -2.74 -10.58
CA GLU A 531 30.38 -3.05 -11.09
C GLU A 531 29.54 -3.79 -10.04
N GLU A 532 30.11 -4.70 -9.25
CA GLU A 532 29.42 -5.30 -8.08
C GLU A 532 29.10 -4.28 -6.96
N LEU A 533 29.78 -3.13 -6.96
CA LEU A 533 29.65 -2.06 -5.97
C LEU A 533 28.97 -0.79 -6.54
N THR A 534 28.37 -0.89 -7.73
CA THR A 534 27.59 0.18 -8.37
C THR A 534 26.10 -0.07 -8.12
N PHE A 535 25.36 0.99 -7.77
CA PHE A 535 23.93 0.88 -7.45
C PHE A 535 23.11 2.05 -8.02
N GLU A 536 22.00 1.69 -8.67
CA GLU A 536 21.12 2.63 -9.37
C GLU A 536 20.16 3.40 -8.44
N GLU A 537 19.82 2.89 -7.26
CA GLU A 537 18.87 3.54 -6.33
C GLU A 537 19.56 4.11 -5.08
N HIS A 538 18.97 5.14 -4.46
CA HIS A 538 19.54 5.75 -3.24
C HIS A 538 19.68 4.72 -2.12
N LYS A 539 20.88 4.56 -1.57
CA LYS A 539 21.15 3.64 -0.45
C LYS A 539 21.48 4.41 0.83
N THR A 540 20.92 3.97 1.95
CA THR A 540 21.39 4.35 3.29
C THR A 540 22.16 3.18 3.89
N ILE A 541 23.46 3.35 4.12
CA ILE A 541 24.35 2.33 4.68
C ILE A 541 24.81 2.77 6.08
N ASP A 542 24.32 2.05 7.09
CA ASP A 542 24.63 2.27 8.50
C ASP A 542 25.75 1.31 8.92
N ILE A 543 27.00 1.81 8.90
CA ILE A 543 28.19 1.05 9.30
C ILE A 543 28.34 1.23 10.82
N LYS A 544 28.19 0.17 11.61
CA LYS A 544 28.16 0.30 13.09
C LYS A 544 29.48 0.81 13.67
N GLU A 545 29.39 1.46 14.84
CA GLU A 545 30.55 1.97 15.58
C GLU A 545 31.54 0.84 15.90
N GLY A 546 32.77 0.97 15.38
CA GLY A 546 33.82 -0.05 15.49
C GLY A 546 33.85 -1.11 14.37
N VAL A 547 32.93 -1.05 13.39
CA VAL A 547 32.90 -1.94 12.21
C VAL A 547 33.55 -1.27 10.99
N THR A 548 34.21 -2.08 10.15
CA THR A 548 34.95 -1.64 8.95
C THR A 548 34.41 -2.29 7.67
N LEU A 549 34.06 -1.47 6.68
CA LEU A 549 33.98 -1.87 5.27
C LEU A 549 35.37 -1.73 4.64
N GLN A 550 36.01 -2.84 4.29
CA GLN A 550 37.33 -2.86 3.67
C GLN A 550 37.20 -2.98 2.14
N LEU A 551 37.46 -1.90 1.42
CA LEU A 551 37.59 -1.88 -0.04
C LEU A 551 39.00 -2.32 -0.47
N GLY A 552 39.10 -2.69 -1.75
CA GLY A 552 40.31 -3.12 -2.45
C GLY A 552 41.12 -1.96 -3.04
N SER A 553 42.14 -2.29 -3.82
CA SER A 553 43.06 -1.28 -4.39
C SER A 553 42.52 -0.55 -5.63
N ALA A 554 41.46 -1.07 -6.24
CA ALA A 554 40.92 -0.61 -7.53
C ALA A 554 39.38 -0.48 -7.56
N ASN A 555 38.70 -0.76 -6.44
CA ASN A 555 37.24 -0.71 -6.34
C ASN A 555 36.76 0.36 -5.35
N PHE A 556 35.50 0.76 -5.52
CA PHE A 556 34.85 1.85 -4.80
C PHE A 556 33.32 1.71 -4.92
N LEU A 557 32.59 2.29 -3.97
CA LEU A 557 31.13 2.40 -4.04
C LEU A 557 30.76 3.43 -5.10
N THR A 558 29.86 3.09 -6.03
CA THR A 558 29.37 4.03 -7.06
C THR A 558 27.86 4.24 -6.92
N ALA A 559 27.46 5.46 -6.57
CA ALA A 559 26.07 5.86 -6.35
C ALA A 559 25.55 6.71 -7.52
N GLU A 560 24.53 6.22 -8.23
CA GLU A 560 23.94 6.94 -9.37
C GLU A 560 22.74 7.84 -9.00
N LYS A 561 22.07 7.55 -7.87
CA LYS A 561 20.93 8.34 -7.35
C LYS A 561 21.09 8.75 -5.88
N GLY A 562 22.33 8.79 -5.38
CA GLY A 562 22.67 9.27 -4.03
C GLY A 562 23.03 8.18 -3.03
N LEU A 563 23.62 8.61 -1.91
CA LEU A 563 24.15 7.74 -0.85
C LEU A 563 24.08 8.45 0.51
N THR A 564 23.59 7.74 1.53
CA THR A 564 23.67 8.16 2.93
C THR A 564 24.58 7.19 3.71
N LEU A 565 25.63 7.69 4.36
CA LEU A 565 26.50 6.90 5.25
C LEU A 565 26.36 7.34 6.72
N THR A 566 26.04 6.40 7.60
CA THR A 566 25.83 6.63 9.06
C THR A 566 26.49 5.56 9.92
N GLY A 567 26.32 5.67 11.25
CA GLY A 567 26.60 4.59 12.21
C GLY A 567 27.94 4.67 12.94
N LYS A 568 28.83 5.57 12.51
CA LYS A 568 30.21 5.79 13.03
C LYS A 568 31.23 4.68 12.80
N GLY A 569 30.94 3.73 11.91
CA GLY A 569 31.93 2.78 11.40
C GLY A 569 32.97 3.43 10.47
N THR A 570 33.77 2.59 9.83
CA THR A 570 34.85 2.99 8.93
C THR A 570 34.65 2.42 7.52
N LEU A 571 34.99 3.19 6.49
CA LEU A 571 35.19 2.72 5.11
C LEU A 571 36.65 2.96 4.73
N ASP A 572 37.39 1.91 4.40
CA ASP A 572 38.86 1.89 4.32
C ASP A 572 39.35 1.22 3.02
N ASN A 573 40.42 1.70 2.38
CA ASN A 573 41.15 0.99 1.30
C ASN A 573 42.69 0.98 1.47
N SER A 574 43.17 1.32 2.67
CA SER A 574 44.58 1.42 3.06
C SER A 574 45.24 0.04 3.30
N ALA A 575 44.48 -0.96 3.77
CA ALA A 575 44.99 -2.33 3.91
C ALA A 575 45.22 -3.02 2.54
N ALA A 576 44.56 -2.55 1.48
CA ALA A 576 44.73 -3.08 0.13
C ALA A 576 46.07 -2.62 -0.46
N ALA A 577 46.98 -3.56 -0.68
CA ALA A 577 48.38 -3.30 -1.03
C ALA A 577 48.57 -2.21 -2.09
N SER A 578 49.18 -1.09 -1.69
CA SER A 578 49.57 0.01 -2.59
C SER A 578 50.54 -0.51 -3.65
N THR A 579 50.11 -0.54 -4.91
CA THR A 579 50.94 -0.79 -6.09
C THR A 579 51.74 0.47 -6.43
N ALA A 580 52.54 0.94 -5.47
CA ALA A 580 53.29 2.19 -5.51
C ALA A 580 54.02 2.38 -6.85
N VAL A 581 53.66 3.45 -7.56
CA VAL A 581 53.90 3.59 -9.01
C VAL A 581 55.39 3.66 -9.33
N VAL A 582 55.93 2.55 -9.86
CA VAL A 582 57.18 2.57 -10.61
C VAL A 582 56.90 3.22 -11.97
N ALA A 583 57.28 4.49 -12.10
CA ALA A 583 56.88 5.38 -13.20
C ALA A 583 56.90 4.73 -14.61
N ALA A 584 55.71 4.39 -15.10
CA ALA A 584 55.46 3.83 -16.43
C ALA A 584 54.47 4.73 -17.20
N ALA A 585 54.85 5.14 -18.41
CA ALA A 585 54.23 6.26 -19.12
C ALA A 585 52.94 5.87 -19.88
N SER A 586 51.86 5.55 -19.15
CA SER A 586 50.53 5.26 -19.72
C SER A 586 49.40 5.69 -18.78
N ASP A 587 48.37 6.37 -19.28
CA ASP A 587 47.12 6.74 -18.56
C ASP A 587 46.25 5.53 -18.11
N VAL A 588 46.86 4.35 -17.92
CA VAL A 588 46.23 3.08 -17.51
C VAL A 588 46.71 2.72 -16.10
N HIS A 589 46.69 3.70 -15.20
CA HIS A 589 47.02 3.52 -13.78
C HIS A 589 45.82 4.00 -12.96
N GLU A 590 45.43 3.17 -11.99
CA GLU A 590 44.15 3.28 -11.29
C GLU A 590 44.24 4.34 -10.18
N HIS A 591 43.15 5.08 -9.99
CA HIS A 591 43.00 6.00 -8.87
C HIS A 591 42.46 5.23 -7.67
N LYS A 592 42.94 5.54 -6.45
CA LYS A 592 42.29 5.01 -5.24
C LYS A 592 41.15 5.91 -4.80
N SER A 593 39.98 5.31 -4.60
CA SER A 593 38.77 5.98 -4.10
C SER A 593 38.00 5.08 -3.14
N LEU A 594 37.09 5.69 -2.38
CA LEU A 594 36.10 4.95 -1.58
C LEU A 594 34.69 5.13 -2.16
N ILE A 595 34.35 6.35 -2.58
CA ILE A 595 33.00 6.74 -2.99
C ILE A 595 33.06 7.59 -4.28
N HIS A 596 32.31 7.19 -5.30
CA HIS A 596 31.96 8.00 -6.47
C HIS A 596 30.46 8.30 -6.44
N VAL A 597 30.07 9.56 -6.60
CA VAL A 597 28.65 9.96 -6.69
C VAL A 597 28.40 10.67 -8.02
N THR A 598 27.74 9.97 -8.94
CA THR A 598 27.51 10.43 -10.32
C THR A 598 26.17 11.16 -10.47
N GLY A 599 25.23 10.96 -9.54
CA GLY A 599 23.97 11.67 -9.40
C GLY A 599 23.33 11.46 -8.03
N GLY A 600 22.37 12.33 -7.68
CA GLY A 600 21.68 12.34 -6.38
C GLY A 600 22.52 12.82 -5.20
N ASP A 601 21.90 12.98 -4.04
CA ASP A 601 22.54 13.62 -2.87
C ASP A 601 23.43 12.65 -2.08
N LEU A 602 24.60 13.15 -1.65
CA LEU A 602 25.51 12.48 -0.72
C LEU A 602 25.36 13.07 0.69
N LEU A 603 24.99 12.23 1.67
CA LEU A 603 25.05 12.57 3.08
C LEU A 603 26.03 11.64 3.81
N ILE A 604 27.00 12.21 4.52
CA ILE A 604 27.88 11.46 5.43
C ILE A 604 27.74 12.06 6.82
N ASP A 605 27.37 11.23 7.81
CA ASP A 605 27.16 11.64 9.20
C ASP A 605 27.90 10.72 10.18
N GLY A 606 28.94 11.25 10.82
CA GLY A 606 29.68 10.56 11.90
C GLY A 606 30.65 9.45 11.47
N VAL A 607 30.66 9.07 10.18
CA VAL A 607 31.50 7.98 9.63
C VAL A 607 32.96 8.39 9.45
N THR A 608 33.87 7.42 9.62
CA THR A 608 35.30 7.59 9.28
C THR A 608 35.59 7.04 7.87
N LEU A 609 36.30 7.80 7.06
CA LEU A 609 36.76 7.42 5.72
C LEU A 609 38.29 7.41 5.68
N ILE A 610 38.89 6.32 5.24
CA ILE A 610 40.35 6.15 5.14
C ILE A 610 40.71 5.69 3.72
N ASN A 611 40.88 6.65 2.82
CA ASN A 611 41.48 6.40 1.52
C ASN A 611 43.01 6.36 1.69
N ASP A 612 43.68 5.36 1.14
CA ASP A 612 45.08 4.99 1.37
C ASP A 612 46.00 6.21 1.56
N PRO A 613 46.46 6.49 2.80
CA PRO A 613 47.29 7.66 3.10
C PRO A 613 48.65 7.67 2.41
N GLU A 614 49.10 6.55 1.83
CA GLU A 614 50.38 6.42 1.14
C GLU A 614 50.21 6.38 -0.40
N TYR A 615 49.00 6.58 -0.93
CA TYR A 615 48.72 6.58 -2.38
C TYR A 615 48.54 8.00 -2.94
N HIS A 616 49.61 8.51 -3.56
CA HIS A 616 49.68 9.88 -4.09
C HIS A 616 49.66 9.86 -5.62
N TRP A 617 48.49 10.09 -6.24
CA TRP A 617 48.30 10.08 -7.70
C TRP A 617 47.08 10.90 -8.16
N HIS A 618 47.26 11.73 -9.20
CA HIS A 618 46.14 12.32 -9.94
C HIS A 618 46.36 12.32 -11.46
N GLY A 619 45.27 12.22 -12.23
CA GLY A 619 45.33 11.97 -13.66
C GLY A 619 44.77 13.09 -14.53
N SER A 620 44.84 12.87 -15.83
CA SER A 620 44.20 13.70 -16.85
C SER A 620 42.66 13.64 -16.80
N SER A 621 42.12 12.49 -16.37
CA SER A 621 40.68 12.16 -16.45
C SER A 621 40.04 11.82 -15.09
N TYR A 622 40.81 11.25 -14.16
CA TYR A 622 40.37 10.85 -12.81
C TYR A 622 41.45 11.19 -11.78
N ASN A 623 41.06 11.33 -10.52
CA ASN A 623 41.94 11.67 -9.40
C ASN A 623 41.77 10.61 -8.30
N THR A 624 42.84 10.30 -7.56
CA THR A 624 42.70 9.62 -6.26
C THR A 624 41.89 10.52 -5.33
N ALA A 625 40.78 10.03 -4.80
CA ALA A 625 39.94 10.80 -3.89
C ALA A 625 39.09 9.91 -3.01
N ALA A 626 39.06 10.15 -1.69
CA ALA A 626 38.16 9.42 -0.79
C ALA A 626 36.70 9.57 -1.24
N ILE A 627 36.32 10.79 -1.63
CA ILE A 627 35.03 11.11 -2.26
C ILE A 627 35.28 11.87 -3.57
N ALA A 628 34.71 11.38 -4.67
CA ALA A 628 34.58 12.11 -5.92
C ALA A 628 33.09 12.34 -6.26
N TYR A 629 32.74 13.54 -6.71
CA TYR A 629 31.35 13.92 -7.05
C TYR A 629 31.27 14.70 -8.37
N TRP A 630 30.20 14.46 -9.13
CA TRP A 630 29.95 15.02 -10.46
C TRP A 630 28.61 15.77 -10.51
N ASN A 631 28.38 16.48 -11.61
CA ASN A 631 27.05 16.97 -12.02
C ASN A 631 26.36 17.81 -10.93
N ASP A 632 25.14 17.45 -10.56
CA ASP A 632 24.26 18.10 -9.59
C ASP A 632 24.19 17.39 -8.23
N ALA A 633 25.03 16.38 -8.00
CA ALA A 633 25.08 15.59 -6.76
C ALA A 633 25.50 16.44 -5.54
N ASN A 634 24.54 16.88 -4.72
CA ASN A 634 24.82 17.74 -3.57
C ASN A 634 25.54 16.97 -2.46
N VAL A 635 26.56 17.57 -1.86
CA VAL A 635 27.41 16.92 -0.86
C VAL A 635 27.21 17.55 0.50
N THR A 636 26.70 16.77 1.47
CA THR A 636 26.66 17.15 2.89
C THR A 636 27.55 16.20 3.70
N ILE A 637 28.58 16.74 4.36
CA ILE A 637 29.46 15.97 5.25
C ILE A 637 29.41 16.63 6.63
N ARG A 638 28.99 15.86 7.65
CA ARG A 638 28.93 16.33 9.03
C ARG A 638 29.43 15.30 10.05
N ASN A 639 29.99 15.80 11.16
CA ASN A 639 30.54 14.98 12.26
C ASN A 639 31.62 13.95 11.83
N ALA A 640 32.15 14.04 10.60
CA ALA A 640 32.87 12.96 9.95
C ALA A 640 34.39 13.13 10.04
N ARG A 641 35.13 12.05 9.78
CA ARG A 641 36.60 12.07 9.72
C ARG A 641 37.11 11.45 8.42
N VAL A 642 37.71 12.24 7.54
CA VAL A 642 38.20 11.79 6.23
C VAL A 642 39.71 11.94 6.11
N ILE A 643 40.43 10.84 5.87
CA ILE A 643 41.84 10.85 5.43
C ILE A 643 41.90 10.43 3.95
N SER A 644 42.86 11.01 3.20
CA SER A 644 43.24 10.54 1.87
C SER A 644 44.73 10.73 1.59
N GLY A 645 45.32 9.80 0.82
CA GLY A 645 46.64 10.00 0.20
C GLY A 645 46.68 11.18 -0.78
N GLU A 646 45.55 11.55 -1.38
CA GLU A 646 45.43 12.65 -2.33
C GLU A 646 44.28 13.60 -1.89
N PHE A 647 43.12 13.58 -2.54
CA PHE A 647 41.96 14.41 -2.15
C PHE A 647 41.06 13.69 -1.13
N THR A 648 40.64 14.35 -0.05
CA THR A 648 39.54 13.90 0.83
C THR A 648 38.19 14.12 0.16
N LEU A 649 38.05 15.20 -0.61
CA LEU A 649 36.87 15.54 -1.40
C LEU A 649 37.29 16.21 -2.71
N CYS A 650 36.87 15.66 -3.85
CA CYS A 650 37.24 16.15 -5.18
C CYS A 650 36.01 16.35 -6.08
N GLY A 651 35.70 17.61 -6.38
CA GLY A 651 34.73 17.97 -7.40
C GLY A 651 35.26 17.62 -8.80
N MET A 652 34.40 16.98 -9.60
CA MET A 652 34.70 16.54 -10.96
C MET A 652 33.70 17.16 -11.95
N GLY A 653 34.13 17.37 -13.19
CA GLY A 653 33.37 18.15 -14.19
C GLY A 653 33.75 19.62 -14.20
N ARG A 654 34.85 19.95 -14.91
CA ARG A 654 35.34 21.33 -15.09
C ARG A 654 34.43 22.16 -16.04
N ASN A 655 34.64 23.47 -16.09
CA ASN A 655 33.96 24.45 -16.94
C ASN A 655 32.45 24.59 -16.65
N GLY A 656 32.05 24.48 -15.38
CA GLY A 656 30.65 24.60 -14.95
C GLY A 656 29.77 23.37 -15.27
N ALA A 657 30.38 22.22 -15.59
CA ALA A 657 29.65 20.95 -15.73
C ALA A 657 29.23 20.37 -14.36
N ASN A 658 29.93 20.74 -13.28
CA ASN A 658 29.52 20.50 -11.91
C ASN A 658 28.73 21.72 -11.39
N THR A 659 27.50 21.48 -10.93
CA THR A 659 26.56 22.50 -10.40
C THR A 659 26.12 22.21 -8.97
N ALA A 660 26.57 21.11 -8.37
CA ALA A 660 26.27 20.69 -7.02
C ALA A 660 26.46 21.79 -5.96
N THR A 661 25.76 21.68 -4.83
CA THR A 661 26.08 22.41 -3.60
C THR A 661 26.93 21.54 -2.67
N VAL A 662 27.83 22.15 -1.89
CA VAL A 662 28.70 21.44 -0.94
C VAL A 662 28.56 22.07 0.45
N THR A 663 28.25 21.28 1.47
CA THR A 663 28.11 21.71 2.86
C THR A 663 28.96 20.82 3.77
N LEU A 664 29.98 21.41 4.40
CA LEU A 664 30.90 20.75 5.31
C LEU A 664 30.73 21.35 6.72
N ILE A 665 30.35 20.52 7.69
CA ILE A 665 30.04 20.96 9.07
C ILE A 665 30.74 20.06 10.10
N ASP A 666 31.31 20.61 11.17
CA ASP A 666 31.80 19.85 12.35
C ASP A 666 32.70 18.63 12.03
N SER A 667 33.48 18.68 10.94
CA SER A 667 34.20 17.52 10.38
C SER A 667 35.71 17.75 10.26
N PHE A 668 36.48 16.65 10.30
CA PHE A 668 37.93 16.64 10.13
C PHE A 668 38.34 16.07 8.78
N PHE A 669 39.23 16.77 8.07
CA PHE A 669 39.76 16.38 6.76
C PHE A 669 41.29 16.45 6.77
N GLU A 670 41.96 15.37 6.36
CA GLU A 670 43.42 15.28 6.32
C GLU A 670 43.90 14.69 4.99
N SER A 671 44.80 15.41 4.32
CA SER A 671 45.58 14.86 3.22
C SER A 671 47.07 14.85 3.54
N THR A 672 47.68 13.70 3.26
CA THR A 672 49.11 13.44 3.35
C THR A 672 49.88 13.87 2.10
N SER A 673 49.21 14.25 1.01
CA SER A 673 49.82 14.47 -0.31
C SER A 673 50.92 15.54 -0.34
N SER A 674 52.08 15.20 -0.90
CA SER A 674 53.11 16.13 -1.35
C SER A 674 53.55 15.85 -2.79
N ASN A 675 53.84 16.91 -3.55
CA ASN A 675 54.54 16.72 -4.83
C ASN A 675 55.92 16.05 -4.64
N LEU A 676 56.51 16.07 -3.44
CA LEU A 676 57.81 15.43 -3.22
C LEU A 676 57.77 13.90 -3.28
N ASP A 677 56.59 13.29 -3.10
CA ASP A 677 56.42 11.84 -2.98
C ASP A 677 56.58 11.16 -4.35
N ASN A 678 55.95 11.71 -5.38
CA ASN A 678 55.95 11.19 -6.76
C ASN A 678 56.61 12.14 -7.80
N LYS A 679 56.87 13.41 -7.44
CA LYS A 679 57.49 14.47 -8.26
C LYS A 679 56.72 14.83 -9.53
N GLN A 680 55.42 14.54 -9.56
CA GLN A 680 54.54 14.75 -10.71
C GLN A 680 53.23 15.43 -10.30
N HIS A 681 52.54 14.90 -9.29
CA HIS A 681 51.20 15.31 -8.89
C HIS A 681 51.24 16.42 -7.84
N TRP A 682 50.21 17.27 -7.85
CA TRP A 682 50.09 18.47 -7.01
C TRP A 682 48.66 18.58 -6.50
N ALA A 683 48.47 18.57 -5.18
CA ALA A 683 47.15 18.46 -4.58
C ALA A 683 46.94 19.35 -3.35
N TYR A 684 45.66 19.57 -3.08
CA TYR A 684 45.12 20.14 -1.85
C TYR A 684 44.28 19.04 -1.19
N ALA A 685 44.11 19.07 0.13
CA ALA A 685 43.27 18.10 0.81
C ALA A 685 41.86 18.05 0.24
N MET A 686 41.31 19.16 -0.25
CA MET A 686 40.08 19.15 -1.06
C MET A 686 40.14 20.13 -2.23
N ARG A 687 39.51 19.74 -3.35
CA ARG A 687 39.25 20.61 -4.51
C ARG A 687 37.74 20.70 -4.72
N LEU A 688 37.15 21.83 -4.37
CA LEU A 688 35.72 22.04 -4.36
C LEU A 688 35.25 22.75 -5.63
N PHE A 689 34.40 22.06 -6.40
CA PHE A 689 33.62 22.61 -7.51
C PHE A 689 32.14 22.69 -7.10
N GLY A 690 31.34 23.45 -7.85
CA GLY A 690 29.89 23.50 -7.66
C GLY A 690 29.32 24.91 -7.87
N SER A 691 28.04 25.07 -7.55
CA SER A 691 27.38 26.38 -7.54
C SER A 691 27.65 27.14 -6.23
N GLU A 692 27.46 26.47 -5.09
CA GLU A 692 27.64 27.06 -3.75
C GLU A 692 28.41 26.10 -2.80
N VAL A 693 29.22 26.67 -1.92
CA VAL A 693 30.03 25.93 -0.93
C VAL A 693 29.89 26.58 0.45
N LEU A 694 29.55 25.80 1.47
CA LEU A 694 29.51 26.21 2.86
C LEU A 694 30.50 25.38 3.68
N ILE A 695 31.37 26.04 4.46
CA ILE A 695 32.24 25.39 5.44
C ILE A 695 32.05 26.04 6.81
N GLU A 696 31.65 25.24 7.79
CA GLU A 696 31.41 25.65 9.17
C GLU A 696 32.06 24.67 10.15
N ASN A 697 32.81 25.20 11.12
CA ASN A 697 33.49 24.50 12.22
C ASN A 697 34.36 23.28 11.86
N CYS A 698 34.82 23.16 10.60
CA CYS A 698 35.65 22.04 10.16
C CYS A 698 37.14 22.25 10.47
N GLU A 699 37.90 21.16 10.61
CA GLU A 699 39.37 21.18 10.66
C GLU A 699 39.94 20.52 9.40
N VAL A 700 40.65 21.29 8.57
CA VAL A 700 41.26 20.82 7.32
C VAL A 700 42.78 20.96 7.40
N LYS A 701 43.46 19.81 7.38
CA LYS A 701 44.92 19.68 7.32
C LYS A 701 45.34 19.19 5.93
N GLY A 702 46.31 19.87 5.33
CA GLY A 702 47.08 19.33 4.21
C GLY A 702 48.57 19.28 4.50
N ILE A 703 49.30 18.42 3.80
CA ILE A 703 50.75 18.58 3.66
C ILE A 703 51.03 19.69 2.65
N GLN A 704 50.73 19.46 1.37
CA GLN A 704 50.93 20.48 0.34
C GLN A 704 49.90 21.62 0.37
N GLY A 705 48.60 21.33 0.32
CA GLY A 705 47.53 22.34 0.33
C GLY A 705 46.34 21.86 1.15
N ALA A 706 45.57 22.76 1.76
CA ALA A 706 44.36 22.35 2.50
C ALA A 706 43.08 22.45 1.64
N VAL A 707 42.63 23.65 1.28
CA VAL A 707 41.41 23.85 0.47
C VAL A 707 41.73 24.56 -0.85
N SER A 708 41.27 24.03 -1.99
CA SER A 708 41.13 24.76 -3.26
C SER A 708 39.65 24.92 -3.60
N ILE A 709 39.21 26.12 -3.98
CA ILE A 709 37.84 26.41 -4.44
C ILE A 709 37.91 26.99 -5.85
N GLU A 710 37.16 26.39 -6.78
CA GLU A 710 37.29 26.62 -8.23
C GLU A 710 35.93 26.66 -8.97
N GLU A 711 35.96 26.66 -10.30
CA GLU A 711 34.80 26.52 -11.22
C GLU A 711 33.61 27.47 -10.97
N ASN A 712 33.87 28.74 -10.66
CA ASN A 712 32.87 29.79 -10.37
C ASN A 712 32.06 29.60 -9.08
N ALA A 713 32.44 28.65 -8.20
CA ALA A 713 31.73 28.39 -6.96
C ALA A 713 31.69 29.63 -6.04
N LYS A 714 30.53 29.88 -5.44
CA LYS A 714 30.35 30.89 -4.38
C LYS A 714 30.49 30.23 -3.02
N ALA A 715 31.53 30.57 -2.28
CA ALA A 715 31.79 29.95 -0.98
C ALA A 715 31.57 30.90 0.20
N GLU A 716 31.04 30.38 1.31
CA GLU A 716 31.14 30.97 2.63
C GLU A 716 31.95 30.07 3.58
N ILE A 717 32.99 30.63 4.21
CA ILE A 717 33.72 29.97 5.29
C ILE A 717 33.45 30.75 6.60
N ARG A 718 32.71 30.11 7.51
CA ARG A 718 32.20 30.74 8.75
C ARG A 718 33.10 30.51 9.95
N SER A 719 33.67 29.33 10.07
CA SER A 719 34.49 28.90 11.21
C SER A 719 35.26 27.63 10.86
N GLY A 720 36.19 27.25 11.73
CA GLY A 720 37.08 26.10 11.52
C GLY A 720 38.57 26.46 11.54
N LYS A 721 39.41 25.48 11.26
CA LYS A 721 40.87 25.63 11.10
C LYS A 721 41.31 25.07 9.76
N PHE A 722 42.12 25.82 9.04
CA PHE A 722 42.61 25.49 7.70
C PHE A 722 44.12 25.66 7.72
N TYR A 723 44.88 24.57 7.58
CA TYR A 723 46.32 24.66 7.71
C TYR A 723 47.12 23.67 6.86
N THR A 724 48.31 24.11 6.46
CA THR A 724 49.31 23.26 5.81
C THR A 724 50.49 23.00 6.73
N VAL A 725 51.14 21.84 6.58
CA VAL A 725 52.31 21.43 7.37
C VAL A 725 53.36 20.89 6.42
N ASN A 726 54.60 21.39 6.50
CA ASN A 726 55.70 20.82 5.72
C ASN A 726 55.92 19.34 6.11
N THR A 727 56.23 18.49 5.14
CA THR A 727 56.80 17.16 5.40
C THR A 727 58.07 17.31 6.22
N SER A 728 58.37 16.34 7.09
CA SER A 728 59.51 16.42 8.01
C SER A 728 60.83 16.69 7.26
N GLY A 729 61.45 17.84 7.53
CA GLY A 729 62.70 18.29 6.89
C GLY A 729 62.54 18.94 5.50
N GLN A 730 61.33 19.13 5.00
CA GLN A 730 61.03 19.69 3.68
C GLN A 730 60.50 21.14 3.73
N GLN A 731 60.32 21.74 2.56
CA GLN A 731 59.62 23.02 2.40
C GLN A 731 58.59 22.96 1.25
N ASP A 732 57.62 22.08 1.40
CA ASP A 732 56.64 21.64 0.41
C ASP A 732 55.20 22.14 0.64
N ALA A 733 54.88 22.66 1.83
CA ALA A 733 53.56 23.25 2.10
C ALA A 733 53.31 24.57 1.36
N PHE A 734 52.11 24.76 0.81
CA PHE A 734 51.64 25.96 0.12
C PHE A 734 50.56 26.67 0.94
N TYR A 735 49.28 26.52 0.59
CA TYR A 735 48.22 27.43 1.05
C TYR A 735 47.15 26.69 1.84
N ALA A 736 46.65 27.34 2.90
CA ALA A 736 45.48 26.89 3.65
C ALA A 736 44.19 27.04 2.82
N LEU A 737 44.11 28.11 2.02
CA LEU A 737 43.04 28.32 1.04
C LEU A 737 43.63 28.86 -0.27
N TYR A 738 43.27 28.21 -1.37
CA TYR A 738 43.47 28.73 -2.73
C TYR A 738 42.13 28.98 -3.42
N VAL A 739 42.03 30.06 -4.18
CA VAL A 739 40.81 30.43 -4.92
C VAL A 739 41.15 30.76 -6.37
N SER A 740 40.51 30.08 -7.31
CA SER A 740 40.77 30.25 -8.74
C SER A 740 39.52 30.12 -9.60
N SER A 741 39.67 30.21 -10.92
CA SER A 741 38.63 29.83 -11.88
C SER A 741 37.32 30.59 -11.67
N SER A 742 37.40 31.91 -11.45
CA SER A 742 36.28 32.81 -11.12
C SER A 742 35.51 32.49 -9.83
N ALA A 743 35.96 31.55 -8.99
CA ALA A 743 35.33 31.31 -7.69
C ALA A 743 35.47 32.53 -6.75
N GLU A 744 34.47 32.73 -5.90
CA GLU A 744 34.41 33.84 -4.94
C GLU A 744 34.20 33.30 -3.52
N VAL A 745 35.16 33.53 -2.63
CA VAL A 745 35.09 33.07 -1.24
C VAL A 745 34.85 34.23 -0.29
N THR A 746 33.71 34.25 0.38
CA THR A 746 33.48 35.10 1.55
C THR A 746 33.99 34.39 2.81
N ILE A 747 34.92 35.01 3.52
CA ILE A 747 35.41 34.54 4.82
C ILE A 747 34.76 35.38 5.92
N THR A 748 33.86 34.77 6.70
CA THR A 748 33.23 35.38 7.89
C THR A 748 33.90 34.93 9.19
N GLY A 749 34.68 33.84 9.18
CA GLY A 749 35.51 33.43 10.32
C GLY A 749 36.48 32.30 10.00
N GLY A 750 36.99 31.63 11.04
CA GLY A 750 37.99 30.54 10.94
C GLY A 750 39.45 31.00 11.07
N GLU A 751 40.36 30.03 11.13
CA GLU A 751 41.80 30.25 11.32
C GLU A 751 42.61 29.63 10.17
N PHE A 752 43.40 30.44 9.45
CA PHE A 752 44.13 30.06 8.25
C PHE A 752 45.63 30.17 8.46
N SER A 753 46.39 29.08 8.33
CA SER A 753 47.86 29.13 8.53
C SER A 753 48.66 28.28 7.55
N ALA A 754 49.83 28.79 7.18
CA ALA A 754 50.83 28.08 6.39
C ALA A 754 52.24 28.37 6.93
N PRO A 755 53.21 27.46 6.82
CA PRO A 755 54.55 27.67 7.36
C PRO A 755 55.45 28.53 6.44
N ASN A 756 55.09 28.68 5.16
CA ASN A 756 55.98 29.18 4.11
C ASN A 756 55.54 30.52 3.54
N VAL A 757 56.53 31.32 3.11
CA VAL A 757 56.31 32.50 2.25
C VAL A 757 56.50 32.05 0.80
N ARG A 758 55.47 32.18 -0.03
CA ARG A 758 55.47 31.78 -1.46
C ARG A 758 55.33 32.97 -2.42
N THR A 759 55.57 34.19 -1.94
CA THR A 759 55.44 35.43 -2.73
C THR A 759 56.53 36.44 -2.39
N GLY A 760 56.84 37.34 -3.33
CA GLY A 760 57.67 38.52 -3.09
C GLY A 760 56.91 39.71 -2.48
N LEU A 761 55.59 39.60 -2.31
CA LEU A 761 54.76 40.64 -1.70
C LEU A 761 55.01 40.79 -0.20
N GLN A 762 54.90 42.04 0.28
CA GLN A 762 54.90 42.36 1.71
C GLN A 762 53.54 41.98 2.34
N ILE A 763 53.29 40.68 2.50
CA ILE A 763 52.07 40.12 3.13
C ILE A 763 52.13 40.10 4.66
N GLU A 764 53.23 40.61 5.24
CA GLU A 764 53.44 40.74 6.70
C GLU A 764 53.23 39.43 7.49
N GLY A 765 53.58 38.30 6.87
CA GLY A 765 53.36 36.95 7.39
C GLY A 765 53.70 35.87 6.37
N THR A 766 53.04 34.72 6.45
CA THR A 766 53.18 33.59 5.51
C THR A 766 51.97 33.46 4.58
N SER A 767 52.11 32.70 3.50
CA SER A 767 51.09 32.57 2.44
C SER A 767 49.93 31.66 2.85
N ALA A 768 49.07 32.11 3.76
CA ALA A 768 47.92 31.31 4.21
C ALA A 768 46.78 31.25 3.19
N VAL A 769 46.30 32.41 2.72
CA VAL A 769 45.13 32.54 1.84
C VAL A 769 45.54 33.30 0.59
N VAL A 770 45.35 32.65 -0.56
CA VAL A 770 45.84 33.15 -1.85
C VAL A 770 44.78 32.96 -2.93
N SER A 771 44.72 33.87 -3.90
CA SER A 771 43.94 33.67 -5.12
C SER A 771 44.78 33.88 -6.38
N GLY A 772 44.29 33.35 -7.51
CA GLY A 772 44.96 33.46 -8.79
C GLY A 772 44.33 32.59 -9.87
N ASP A 773 45.06 32.37 -10.95
CA ASP A 773 44.87 31.21 -11.82
C ASP A 773 45.58 29.99 -11.20
N ASN A 774 44.92 28.83 -11.16
CA ASN A 774 45.55 27.57 -10.72
C ASN A 774 46.19 26.88 -11.92
N ASP A 775 45.39 26.68 -12.97
CA ASP A 775 45.82 26.17 -14.26
C ASP A 775 45.98 27.31 -15.28
N THR A 776 46.99 27.17 -16.16
CA THR A 776 47.32 28.13 -17.22
C THR A 776 46.11 28.56 -18.05
N GLY A 777 45.85 29.88 -18.09
CA GLY A 777 44.81 30.47 -18.93
C GLY A 777 43.41 30.49 -18.30
N ARG A 778 43.28 30.12 -17.02
CA ARG A 778 42.02 30.26 -16.28
C ARG A 778 41.85 31.66 -15.68
N PRO A 779 40.61 32.11 -15.43
CA PRO A 779 40.36 33.38 -14.76
C PRO A 779 40.76 33.34 -13.27
N SER A 780 41.12 34.50 -12.72
CA SER A 780 41.52 34.66 -11.32
C SER A 780 40.32 34.52 -10.37
N GLY A 781 40.53 33.92 -9.19
CA GLY A 781 39.53 33.88 -8.11
C GLY A 781 39.50 35.15 -7.24
N SER A 782 38.42 35.34 -6.46
CA SER A 782 38.24 36.46 -5.53
C SER A 782 38.07 36.02 -4.07
N VAL A 783 38.46 36.89 -3.13
CA VAL A 783 38.27 36.69 -1.69
C VAL A 783 37.63 37.94 -1.09
N ILE A 784 36.55 37.76 -0.33
CA ILE A 784 35.83 38.81 0.39
C ILE A 784 36.02 38.58 1.89
N LEU A 785 36.86 39.42 2.52
CA LEU A 785 37.21 39.28 3.93
C LEU A 785 36.24 40.05 4.84
N LYS A 786 35.46 39.33 5.65
CA LYS A 786 34.55 39.85 6.69
C LYS A 786 34.89 39.30 8.09
N GLY A 787 35.90 38.45 8.22
CA GLY A 787 36.36 37.89 9.49
C GLY A 787 37.53 36.93 9.32
N GLY A 788 37.85 36.20 10.39
CA GLY A 788 38.88 35.17 10.43
C GLY A 788 40.24 35.64 10.96
N LYS A 789 41.15 34.68 11.20
CA LYS A 789 42.54 34.87 11.63
C LYS A 789 43.50 34.23 10.61
N PHE A 790 44.66 34.82 10.41
CA PHE A 790 45.56 34.49 9.29
C PHE A 790 47.04 34.58 9.72
N SER A 791 47.89 33.64 9.27
CA SER A 791 49.35 33.70 9.48
C SER A 791 50.08 34.75 8.60
N GLY A 792 49.38 35.33 7.64
CA GLY A 792 49.78 36.48 6.81
C GLY A 792 48.58 37.06 6.06
N LYS A 793 48.67 38.29 5.56
CA LYS A 793 47.55 38.95 4.87
C LYS A 793 47.26 38.25 3.54
N ALA A 794 45.97 38.02 3.26
CA ALA A 794 45.54 37.37 2.03
C ALA A 794 45.91 38.20 0.79
N TYR A 795 46.26 37.55 -0.33
CA TYR A 795 46.67 38.24 -1.56
C TYR A 795 46.21 37.51 -2.83
N ASN A 796 46.04 38.27 -3.91
CA ASN A 796 45.96 37.72 -5.26
C ASN A 796 47.35 37.78 -5.90
N HIS A 797 47.83 36.65 -6.40
CA HIS A 797 49.20 36.53 -6.92
C HIS A 797 49.35 36.98 -8.38
N VAL A 798 48.24 37.05 -9.14
CA VAL A 798 48.19 37.45 -10.56
C VAL A 798 48.16 38.96 -10.70
N THR A 799 47.27 39.63 -9.95
CA THR A 799 47.25 41.10 -9.85
C THR A 799 48.40 41.63 -8.98
N ASN A 800 49.07 40.74 -8.24
CA ASN A 800 50.16 41.05 -7.32
C ASN A 800 49.75 42.07 -6.25
N THR A 801 48.59 41.84 -5.60
CA THR A 801 47.98 42.75 -4.62
C THR A 801 47.52 42.03 -3.35
N VAL A 802 47.82 42.61 -2.19
CA VAL A 802 47.22 42.23 -0.89
C VAL A 802 45.75 42.66 -0.85
N TYR A 803 44.86 41.81 -0.36
CA TYR A 803 43.44 42.13 -0.22
C TYR A 803 43.20 43.15 0.90
N ALA A 804 42.39 44.17 0.59
CA ALA A 804 41.74 45.00 1.59
C ALA A 804 40.50 44.27 2.14
N PRO A 805 40.16 44.38 3.43
CA PRO A 805 38.92 43.85 3.95
C PRO A 805 37.69 44.53 3.37
N ALA A 806 36.53 43.85 3.45
CA ALA A 806 35.27 44.38 2.96
C ALA A 806 34.87 45.68 3.67
N ALA A 807 34.02 46.49 3.02
CA ALA A 807 33.53 47.74 3.60
C ALA A 807 32.90 47.50 4.98
N GLY A 808 33.41 48.19 6.01
CA GLY A 808 33.03 47.99 7.41
C GLY A 808 33.96 47.06 8.21
N TYR A 809 35.06 46.57 7.63
CA TYR A 809 36.05 45.70 8.28
C TYR A 809 37.48 46.25 8.11
N GLN A 810 38.41 45.78 8.96
CA GLN A 810 39.82 46.19 8.96
C GLN A 810 40.76 45.03 9.35
N TRP A 811 42.02 45.12 8.91
CA TRP A 811 43.10 44.24 9.36
C TRP A 811 43.58 44.69 10.75
N GLN A 812 43.58 43.79 11.73
CA GLN A 812 44.14 43.99 13.07
C GLN A 812 45.32 43.04 13.28
N ALA A 813 46.43 43.54 13.82
CA ALA A 813 47.56 42.68 14.20
C ALA A 813 47.23 41.88 15.47
N ILE A 814 47.61 40.60 15.49
CA ILE A 814 47.52 39.73 16.67
C ILE A 814 48.84 39.85 17.44
N THR A 815 48.79 40.29 18.69
CA THR A 815 49.97 40.53 19.53
C THR A 815 50.34 39.35 20.44
N ASP A 816 49.34 38.55 20.83
CA ASP A 816 49.45 37.56 21.91
C ASP A 816 48.87 36.21 21.45
N GLY A 817 49.50 35.57 20.46
CA GLY A 817 49.06 34.30 19.89
C GLY A 817 50.17 33.53 19.15
N ASP A 818 49.83 32.33 18.67
CA ASP A 818 50.76 31.38 18.01
C ASP A 818 51.12 31.80 16.56
N ASN A 819 50.98 30.89 15.59
CA ASN A 819 51.40 31.08 14.20
C ASN A 819 50.53 32.10 13.41
N LEU A 820 49.55 32.74 14.05
CA LEU A 820 48.59 33.67 13.45
C LEU A 820 48.97 35.12 13.77
N LYS A 821 49.03 35.98 12.75
CA LYS A 821 49.54 37.36 12.85
C LYS A 821 48.51 38.43 12.61
N TRP A 822 47.42 38.10 11.93
CA TRP A 822 46.40 39.05 11.49
C TRP A 822 45.02 38.51 11.76
N ALA A 823 44.12 39.37 12.23
CA ALA A 823 42.68 39.12 12.25
C ALA A 823 42.00 40.12 11.30
N VAL A 824 40.85 39.73 10.75
CA VAL A 824 39.91 40.67 10.13
C VAL A 824 38.78 40.89 11.13
N VAL A 825 38.54 42.14 11.48
CA VAL A 825 37.56 42.55 12.51
C VAL A 825 36.69 43.70 12.00
N PRO A 826 35.49 43.92 12.56
CA PRO A 826 34.71 45.11 12.28
C PRO A 826 35.52 46.40 12.50
N ALA A 827 35.35 47.37 11.59
CA ALA A 827 35.97 48.68 11.70
C ALA A 827 35.31 49.48 12.84
N THR A 828 36.08 49.75 13.89
CA THR A 828 35.70 50.72 14.93
C THR A 828 35.56 52.11 14.31
N ARG A 829 34.44 52.80 14.61
CA ARG A 829 34.19 54.19 14.21
C ARG A 829 35.07 55.19 14.95
#